data_AF-A0A814ET51-F1
#
_entry.id   AF-A0A814ET51-F1
#
_cell.length_a   1.000
_cell.length_b   1.000
_cell.length_c   1.000
_cell.angle_alpha   90.00
_cell.angle_beta   90.00
_cell.angle_gamma   90.00
#
_symmetry.space_group_name_H-M   'P 1'
#
loop_
_entity.id
_entity.type
_entity.pdbx_description
1 polymer ?
#
loop_
_entity_poly.entity_id
_entity_poly.type
_entity_poly.pdbx_seq_one_letter_code
_entity_poly.pdbx_strand_id
1 'polypeptide(L)'
;MIKTIICLFLLTQIVPNLGRRQYFHSEDDGEPIEILSFDEYRLANAQLAGDKLTQLVSSLYSNYTEDALDESDDESITNLRASEGNDDFRIRWLGATTESLKMDKMAKSSIRAFQEISKREKVVGLNLAVGNLKVPAPSCPNARFAPCRADYQYRTFDGSCNNLNNGWWGKTETPYKRLLPSEYDDGVNIPRRRGVDGTSLPNPRLVALKVHQSSKIPTSDWSVFLVYFAQFTIHDLAYTASTYKTCLCSSRDPDCNSIPIPMEDRVNRDQRCLPSARSSASVRDFNCNLGPREQTNLLTSWLDLSQIYGDSTSKSRAFRTFKDGLLRTSIGYGNSVLPPKRENSKCPYGRRTEQCFMTGDARTEHNSCSVSIHSIWIREHNRLARALRRLNQRWSDEKLYQEARRLVIAEYQHIIYSEFLPVFVGERLATDFGLLPRENEFFVGYDSTLYPQISNEFVTGAFRSVHARVPPVHLKADERLRVYSDVPLMTMSMNSSIPYFEDVDDSVFGSLKQRTPAATPAVTSALNHHLFEGISSSSKRSSLPALSINRARDHGIPSYNKYREFCGLLRANTFEQLKEIPLEIQNRLKTVYKSPEDIDLFTGLVSEVPEGEAFLGPTAACIIGKQFKDLKFGDRFYYENGAPSSMPFTLNQLDSIREVTMARILCDNTELNSIQQYPFFVSNTQWNPVVQCSTLPQLDTALWREQPSLSS
;
A
#
# COMPACT_ATOMS: atom_id res chain seq x y z
N MET A 1 -40.65 -5.89 -22.27
CA MET A 1 -40.24 -4.52 -22.64
C MET A 1 -38.73 -4.38 -22.76
N ILE A 2 -37.92 -4.45 -21.70
CA ILE A 2 -36.43 -4.35 -21.80
C ILE A 2 -35.82 -5.50 -22.63
N LYS A 3 -36.28 -6.75 -22.41
CA LYS A 3 -35.91 -7.92 -23.24
C LYS A 3 -36.23 -7.74 -24.73
N THR A 4 -37.30 -7.02 -25.05
CA THR A 4 -37.74 -6.75 -26.42
C THR A 4 -36.83 -5.70 -27.08
N ILE A 5 -36.41 -4.68 -26.32
CA ILE A 5 -35.55 -3.58 -26.75
C ILE A 5 -34.10 -4.07 -27.02
N ILE A 6 -33.59 -5.01 -26.23
CA ILE A 6 -32.24 -5.55 -26.38
C ILE A 6 -32.16 -6.61 -27.49
N CYS A 7 -33.20 -7.43 -27.67
CA CYS A 7 -33.32 -8.28 -28.87
C CYS A 7 -33.33 -7.44 -30.15
N LEU A 8 -34.03 -6.29 -30.16
CA LEU A 8 -34.00 -5.36 -31.29
C LEU A 8 -32.60 -4.76 -31.50
N PHE A 9 -31.89 -4.37 -30.43
CA PHE A 9 -30.52 -3.87 -30.50
C PHE A 9 -29.51 -4.91 -31.04
N LEU A 10 -29.67 -6.19 -30.68
CA LEU A 10 -28.83 -7.28 -31.20
C LEU A 10 -29.17 -7.63 -32.66
N LEU A 11 -30.46 -7.58 -33.04
CA LEU A 11 -30.88 -7.72 -34.44
C LEU A 11 -30.28 -6.61 -35.34
N THR A 12 -30.04 -5.41 -34.81
CA THR A 12 -29.40 -4.29 -35.54
C THR A 12 -27.91 -4.47 -35.83
N GLN A 13 -27.23 -5.43 -35.20
CA GLN A 13 -25.81 -5.77 -35.46
C GLN A 13 -25.66 -6.78 -36.62
N ILE A 14 -26.75 -7.41 -37.06
CA ILE A 14 -26.74 -8.52 -38.02
C ILE A 14 -27.19 -8.07 -39.42
N VAL A 15 -27.89 -6.93 -39.54
CA VAL A 15 -28.41 -6.41 -40.82
C VAL A 15 -27.75 -5.06 -41.15
N PRO A 16 -26.68 -5.02 -41.96
CA PRO A 16 -26.09 -3.78 -42.44
C PRO A 16 -26.83 -3.31 -43.70
N ASN A 17 -27.38 -2.11 -43.67
CA ASN A 17 -27.99 -1.33 -44.78
C ASN A 17 -29.52 -1.28 -44.83
N LEU A 18 -30.10 -0.35 -44.06
CA LEU A 18 -31.31 0.39 -44.49
C LEU A 18 -31.15 1.85 -44.05
N GLY A 19 -30.32 2.60 -44.78
CA GLY A 19 -30.00 4.00 -44.50
C GLY A 19 -30.80 5.02 -45.32
N ARG A 20 -32.14 4.99 -45.29
CA ARG A 20 -32.95 6.09 -45.87
C ARG A 20 -34.16 6.44 -45.01
N ARG A 21 -34.33 7.73 -44.72
CA ARG A 21 -35.58 8.32 -44.20
C ARG A 21 -36.70 8.03 -45.21
N GLN A 22 -37.77 7.38 -44.77
CA GLN A 22 -38.99 7.23 -45.56
C GLN A 22 -40.08 8.10 -44.95
N TYR A 23 -40.65 8.98 -45.78
CA TYR A 23 -41.85 9.74 -45.45
C TYR A 23 -43.03 9.00 -46.04
N PHE A 24 -44.00 8.62 -45.21
CA PHE A 24 -45.30 8.15 -45.68
C PHE A 24 -46.31 9.29 -45.56
N HIS A 25 -47.07 9.52 -46.62
CA HIS A 25 -48.28 10.34 -46.56
C HIS A 25 -49.47 9.40 -46.41
N SER A 26 -50.27 9.65 -45.36
CA SER A 26 -51.59 9.05 -45.19
C SER A 26 -52.56 9.78 -46.12
N GLU A 27 -53.27 9.06 -46.97
CA GLU A 27 -54.50 9.55 -47.60
C GLU A 27 -55.59 9.60 -46.52
N ASP A 28 -55.55 10.63 -45.69
CA ASP A 28 -56.66 11.26 -44.95
C ASP A 28 -56.06 12.13 -43.83
N ASP A 29 -56.51 13.38 -43.76
CA ASP A 29 -56.07 14.53 -42.95
C ASP A 29 -55.42 14.23 -41.57
N GLY A 30 -54.11 13.96 -41.55
CA GLY A 30 -53.32 13.87 -40.32
C GLY A 30 -51.86 14.25 -40.55
N GLU A 31 -51.29 15.05 -39.63
CA GLU A 31 -49.91 15.55 -39.69
C GLU A 31 -48.87 14.45 -39.97
N PRO A 32 -47.78 14.75 -40.70
CA PRO A 32 -46.75 13.77 -41.01
C PRO A 32 -46.12 13.19 -39.74
N ILE A 33 -46.24 11.87 -39.56
CA ILE A 33 -45.56 11.13 -38.48
C ILE A 33 -44.09 11.01 -38.86
N GLU A 34 -43.23 11.79 -38.19
CA GLU A 34 -41.79 11.72 -38.34
C GLU A 34 -41.27 10.43 -37.67
N ILE A 35 -40.90 9.43 -38.46
CA ILE A 35 -40.25 8.22 -37.96
C ILE A 35 -38.75 8.47 -37.90
N LEU A 36 -38.19 8.45 -36.69
CA LEU A 36 -36.75 8.58 -36.43
C LEU A 36 -35.96 7.66 -37.36
N SER A 37 -34.85 8.16 -37.93
CA SER A 37 -33.92 7.31 -38.66
C SER A 37 -33.39 6.20 -37.76
N PHE A 38 -32.95 5.08 -38.34
CA PHE A 38 -32.47 3.93 -37.59
C PHE A 38 -31.35 4.30 -36.59
N ASP A 39 -30.48 5.25 -36.94
CA ASP A 39 -29.42 5.74 -36.04
C ASP A 39 -29.96 6.64 -34.92
N GLU A 40 -30.96 7.48 -35.20
CA GLU A 40 -31.65 8.27 -34.17
C GLU A 40 -32.44 7.38 -33.20
N TYR A 41 -33.05 6.29 -33.70
CA TYR A 41 -33.73 5.27 -32.88
C TYR A 41 -32.73 4.45 -32.03
N ARG A 42 -31.53 4.16 -32.56
CA ARG A 42 -30.44 3.52 -31.80
C ARG A 42 -29.96 4.39 -30.65
N LEU A 43 -29.73 5.68 -30.90
CA LEU A 43 -29.35 6.66 -29.89
C LEU A 43 -30.43 6.82 -28.83
N ALA A 44 -31.70 6.98 -29.22
CA ALA A 44 -32.81 7.13 -28.29
C ALA A 44 -33.02 5.91 -27.38
N ASN A 45 -32.85 4.69 -27.91
CA ASN A 45 -32.97 3.47 -27.08
C ASN A 45 -31.76 3.22 -26.17
N ALA A 46 -30.54 3.57 -26.63
CA ALA A 46 -29.36 3.55 -25.77
C ALA A 46 -29.50 4.58 -24.63
N GLN A 47 -30.01 5.77 -24.94
CA GLN A 47 -30.34 6.81 -23.97
C GLN A 47 -31.40 6.33 -22.97
N LEU A 48 -32.52 5.77 -23.45
CA LEU A 48 -33.61 5.26 -22.60
C LEU A 48 -33.18 4.09 -21.70
N ALA A 49 -32.30 3.20 -22.20
CA ALA A 49 -31.70 2.15 -21.40
C ALA A 49 -30.77 2.74 -20.34
N GLY A 50 -29.93 3.70 -20.72
CA GLY A 50 -29.08 4.48 -19.81
C GLY A 50 -29.89 5.22 -18.74
N ASP A 51 -31.02 5.82 -19.08
CA ASP A 51 -31.89 6.54 -18.16
C ASP A 51 -32.59 5.59 -17.18
N LYS A 52 -33.08 4.44 -17.65
CA LYS A 52 -33.66 3.40 -16.77
C LYS A 52 -32.62 2.75 -15.85
N LEU A 53 -31.40 2.54 -16.34
CA LEU A 53 -30.28 2.06 -15.55
C LEU A 53 -29.87 3.13 -14.51
N THR A 54 -29.82 4.39 -14.90
CA THR A 54 -29.56 5.52 -14.00
C THR A 54 -30.66 5.65 -12.94
N GLN A 55 -31.93 5.49 -13.31
CA GLN A 55 -33.05 5.45 -12.36
C GLN A 55 -32.96 4.25 -11.42
N LEU A 56 -32.59 3.06 -11.91
CA LEU A 56 -32.38 1.87 -11.07
C LEU A 56 -31.24 2.09 -10.09
N VAL A 57 -30.09 2.60 -10.55
CA VAL A 57 -28.95 2.98 -9.71
C VAL A 57 -29.40 4.01 -8.69
N SER A 58 -29.99 5.14 -9.10
CA SER A 58 -30.50 6.17 -8.20
C SER A 58 -31.51 5.64 -7.18
N SER A 59 -32.41 4.71 -7.54
CA SER A 59 -33.38 4.09 -6.63
C SER A 59 -32.74 3.15 -5.60
N LEU A 60 -31.71 2.40 -6.02
CA LEU A 60 -30.90 1.57 -5.12
C LEU A 60 -30.06 2.45 -4.18
N TYR A 61 -29.67 3.64 -4.63
CA TYR A 61 -28.95 4.63 -3.82
C TYR A 61 -29.87 5.35 -2.83
N SER A 62 -31.05 5.81 -3.25
CA SER A 62 -31.99 6.57 -2.39
C SER A 62 -32.47 5.75 -1.19
N ASN A 63 -32.77 4.47 -1.40
CA ASN A 63 -33.16 3.55 -0.33
C ASN A 63 -32.05 3.29 0.70
N TYR A 64 -30.79 3.62 0.38
CA TYR A 64 -29.64 3.36 1.26
C TYR A 64 -29.05 4.63 1.87
N THR A 65 -29.32 5.81 1.30
CA THR A 65 -28.91 7.10 1.89
C THR A 65 -29.82 7.56 3.01
N GLU A 66 -31.10 7.19 3.03
CA GLU A 66 -31.99 7.45 4.18
C GLU A 66 -31.53 6.64 5.41
N ASP A 67 -31.15 5.37 5.25
CA ASP A 67 -30.57 4.55 6.32
C ASP A 67 -29.13 4.97 6.74
N ALA A 68 -28.46 5.80 5.94
CA ALA A 68 -27.07 6.22 6.19
C ALA A 68 -26.95 7.63 6.78
N LEU A 69 -28.04 8.42 6.77
CA LEU A 69 -28.09 9.77 7.33
C LEU A 69 -28.83 9.82 8.67
N ASP A 70 -29.44 8.72 9.12
CA ASP A 70 -29.95 8.54 10.48
C ASP A 70 -28.78 8.24 11.44
N GLU A 71 -27.80 9.16 11.50
CA GLU A 71 -26.73 9.16 12.51
C GLU A 71 -27.27 9.76 13.82
N SER A 72 -28.22 9.06 14.42
CA SER A 72 -28.37 8.98 15.88
C SER A 72 -28.73 7.54 16.22
N ASP A 73 -27.80 6.84 16.88
CA ASP A 73 -28.03 5.57 17.60
C ASP A 73 -27.92 4.22 16.87
N ASP A 74 -27.25 4.08 15.71
CA ASP A 74 -26.91 2.73 15.23
C ASP A 74 -25.54 2.21 15.73
N GLU A 75 -25.44 2.04 17.06
CA GLU A 75 -24.39 1.26 17.72
C GLU A 75 -24.37 -0.22 17.29
N SER A 76 -25.35 -0.70 16.50
CA SER A 76 -25.52 -2.12 16.16
C SER A 76 -24.61 -2.64 15.05
N ILE A 77 -24.18 -1.79 14.10
CA ILE A 77 -23.23 -2.19 13.03
C ILE A 77 -21.79 -2.31 13.56
N THR A 78 -21.50 -1.66 14.68
CA THR A 78 -20.26 -1.82 15.45
C THR A 78 -20.29 -2.94 16.48
N ASN A 79 -21.48 -3.44 16.86
CA ASN A 79 -21.66 -4.37 17.97
C ASN A 79 -22.48 -5.62 17.59
N LEU A 80 -21.81 -6.63 17.02
CA LEU A 80 -22.18 -8.01 17.33
C LEU A 80 -21.68 -8.37 18.75
N ARG A 81 -22.44 -7.87 19.75
CA ARG A 81 -22.48 -8.24 21.18
C ARG A 81 -21.16 -8.64 21.83
N ALA A 82 -20.40 -7.64 22.28
CA ALA A 82 -19.69 -7.75 23.55
C ALA A 82 -20.69 -7.44 24.66
N SER A 83 -20.93 -8.38 25.57
CA SER A 83 -21.68 -8.14 26.79
C SER A 83 -21.04 -6.99 27.58
N GLU A 84 -21.89 -6.09 28.06
CA GLU A 84 -21.57 -4.96 28.93
C GLU A 84 -20.67 -5.37 30.11
N GLY A 85 -19.61 -4.59 30.34
CA GLY A 85 -18.76 -4.68 31.53
C GLY A 85 -17.30 -4.37 31.26
N ASN A 86 -16.89 -3.12 31.53
CA ASN A 86 -15.52 -2.62 31.71
C ASN A 86 -14.50 -2.73 30.54
N ASP A 87 -13.90 -1.58 30.21
CA ASP A 87 -12.53 -1.40 29.68
C ASP A 87 -12.13 -2.16 28.41
N ASP A 88 -12.93 -2.11 27.35
CA ASP A 88 -12.66 -2.86 26.12
C ASP A 88 -12.01 -2.01 25.00
N PHE A 89 -10.79 -1.54 25.23
CA PHE A 89 -9.91 -1.03 24.17
C PHE A 89 -9.34 -2.20 23.33
N ARG A 90 -10.22 -2.83 22.54
CA ARG A 90 -9.90 -3.94 21.63
C ARG A 90 -9.16 -3.46 20.37
N ILE A 91 -7.97 -4.01 20.13
CA ILE A 91 -7.21 -4.11 18.86
C ILE A 91 -7.58 -3.01 17.85
N ARG A 92 -6.92 -1.84 17.95
CA ARG A 92 -7.04 -0.73 16.98
C ARG A 92 -6.33 -1.01 15.64
N TRP A 93 -5.98 -2.26 15.37
CA TRP A 93 -5.02 -2.65 14.32
C TRP A 93 -5.59 -2.78 12.91
N LEU A 94 -6.89 -2.56 12.69
CA LEU A 94 -7.56 -2.80 11.41
C LEU A 94 -8.71 -1.81 11.18
N GLY A 95 -8.50 -0.53 11.53
CA GLY A 95 -9.58 0.45 11.52
C GLY A 95 -9.82 1.05 10.14
N ALA A 96 -11.03 0.89 9.61
CA ALA A 96 -11.57 1.84 8.66
C ALA A 96 -11.77 3.21 9.35
N THR A 97 -11.47 4.29 8.63
CA THR A 97 -11.88 5.66 8.99
C THR A 97 -13.38 5.83 8.72
N THR A 98 -14.02 6.81 9.37
CA THR A 98 -15.43 7.16 9.10
C THR A 98 -15.68 7.37 7.61
N GLU A 99 -14.78 8.08 6.93
CA GLU A 99 -14.87 8.35 5.49
C GLU A 99 -14.67 7.08 4.66
N SER A 100 -13.71 6.22 5.01
CA SER A 100 -13.55 4.94 4.31
C SER A 100 -14.73 3.98 4.51
N LEU A 101 -15.45 4.06 5.64
CA LEU A 101 -16.68 3.28 5.88
C LEU A 101 -17.85 3.82 5.04
N LYS A 102 -17.99 5.15 4.92
CA LYS A 102 -18.97 5.76 4.02
C LYS A 102 -18.70 5.34 2.57
N MET A 103 -17.45 5.40 2.15
CA MET A 103 -17.03 4.96 0.81
C MET A 103 -17.25 3.46 0.61
N ASP A 104 -16.99 2.62 1.62
CA ASP A 104 -17.27 1.18 1.57
C ASP A 104 -18.75 0.89 1.34
N LYS A 105 -19.64 1.52 2.14
CA LYS A 105 -21.09 1.40 1.98
C LYS A 105 -21.52 1.81 0.56
N MET A 106 -21.06 2.97 0.11
CA MET A 106 -21.34 3.50 -1.24
C MET A 106 -20.89 2.54 -2.34
N ALA A 107 -19.65 2.04 -2.25
CA ALA A 107 -19.06 1.14 -3.23
C ALA A 107 -19.79 -0.22 -3.26
N LYS A 108 -20.16 -0.76 -2.10
CA LYS A 108 -20.95 -2.00 -2.01
C LYS A 108 -22.31 -1.86 -2.68
N SER A 109 -22.97 -0.71 -2.57
CA SER A 109 -24.19 -0.42 -3.32
C SER A 109 -23.94 -0.38 -4.83
N SER A 110 -22.85 0.26 -5.30
CA SER A 110 -22.45 0.24 -6.72
C SER A 110 -22.24 -1.18 -7.23
N ILE A 111 -21.51 -1.99 -6.47
CA ILE A 111 -21.16 -3.37 -6.80
C ILE A 111 -22.42 -4.23 -6.93
N ARG A 112 -23.36 -4.12 -5.99
CA ARG A 112 -24.64 -4.85 -6.05
C ARG A 112 -25.45 -4.46 -7.28
N ALA A 113 -25.50 -3.15 -7.59
CA ALA A 113 -26.18 -2.67 -8.80
C ALA A 113 -25.54 -3.29 -10.06
N PHE A 114 -24.20 -3.26 -10.13
CA PHE A 114 -23.44 -3.87 -11.24
C PHE A 114 -23.67 -5.39 -11.35
N GLN A 115 -23.70 -6.12 -10.24
CA GLN A 115 -24.00 -7.55 -10.21
C GLN A 115 -25.41 -7.85 -10.73
N GLU A 116 -26.42 -7.09 -10.29
CA GLU A 116 -27.81 -7.30 -10.73
C GLU A 116 -28.00 -7.01 -12.22
N ILE A 117 -27.35 -5.95 -12.73
CA ILE A 117 -27.32 -5.65 -14.17
C ILE A 117 -26.64 -6.79 -14.93
N SER A 118 -25.46 -7.23 -14.48
CA SER A 118 -24.69 -8.30 -15.12
C SER A 118 -25.45 -9.63 -15.17
N LYS A 119 -26.18 -10.00 -14.10
CA LYS A 119 -27.01 -11.22 -14.04
C LYS A 119 -28.21 -11.15 -14.99
N ARG A 120 -28.87 -10.00 -15.07
CA ARG A 120 -30.11 -9.83 -15.87
C ARG A 120 -29.84 -9.91 -17.36
N GLU A 121 -28.67 -9.45 -17.81
CA GLU A 121 -28.41 -9.23 -19.22
C GLU A 121 -27.74 -10.39 -19.96
N LYS A 122 -27.12 -11.38 -19.31
CA LYS A 122 -26.52 -12.59 -19.95
C LYS A 122 -25.67 -12.33 -21.23
N VAL A 123 -25.12 -11.13 -21.43
CA VAL A 123 -24.32 -10.79 -22.63
C VAL A 123 -22.86 -10.61 -22.29
N VAL A 124 -22.02 -11.47 -22.87
CA VAL A 124 -20.58 -11.28 -23.03
C VAL A 124 -20.38 -10.04 -23.92
N GLY A 125 -19.80 -8.97 -23.38
CA GLY A 125 -19.53 -7.71 -24.12
C GLY A 125 -20.08 -6.43 -23.48
N LEU A 126 -20.91 -6.52 -22.43
CA LEU A 126 -21.51 -5.36 -21.77
C LEU A 126 -20.58 -4.57 -20.81
N ASN A 127 -19.36 -5.07 -20.55
CA ASN A 127 -18.39 -4.40 -19.66
C ASN A 127 -18.04 -2.97 -20.10
N LEU A 128 -18.12 -2.67 -21.40
CA LEU A 128 -17.89 -1.33 -21.96
C LEU A 128 -19.10 -0.38 -21.82
N ALA A 129 -20.33 -0.89 -21.87
CA ALA A 129 -21.54 -0.07 -21.79
C ALA A 129 -21.99 0.20 -20.34
N VAL A 130 -21.93 -0.82 -19.47
CA VAL A 130 -22.26 -0.69 -18.03
C VAL A 130 -21.15 0.04 -17.28
N GLY A 131 -19.90 -0.07 -17.73
CA GLY A 131 -18.77 0.66 -17.17
C GLY A 131 -18.86 2.18 -17.30
N ASN A 132 -19.72 2.71 -18.17
CA ASN A 132 -19.96 4.15 -18.31
C ASN A 132 -21.11 4.66 -17.43
N LEU A 133 -21.86 3.76 -16.76
CA LEU A 133 -22.84 4.17 -15.76
C LEU A 133 -22.11 4.68 -14.53
N LYS A 134 -22.55 5.83 -14.04
CA LYS A 134 -21.93 6.52 -12.90
C LYS A 134 -22.82 6.45 -11.67
N VAL A 135 -22.19 6.41 -10.51
CA VAL A 135 -22.88 6.71 -9.24
C VAL A 135 -23.39 8.17 -9.29
N PRO A 136 -24.57 8.49 -8.70
CA PRO A 136 -25.10 9.86 -8.71
C PRO A 136 -24.07 10.88 -8.19
N ALA A 137 -23.99 12.03 -8.86
CA ALA A 137 -23.00 13.08 -8.61
C ALA A 137 -22.88 13.55 -7.14
N PRO A 138 -23.96 13.65 -6.33
CA PRO A 138 -23.84 14.06 -4.93
C PRO A 138 -23.00 13.11 -4.07
N SER A 139 -22.89 11.84 -4.49
CA SER A 139 -22.17 10.80 -3.77
C SER A 139 -20.76 10.54 -4.34
N CYS A 140 -20.43 11.07 -5.52
CA CYS A 140 -19.13 10.85 -6.14
C CYS A 140 -18.07 11.81 -5.57
N PRO A 141 -16.90 11.32 -5.08
CA PRO A 141 -15.87 12.17 -4.49
C PRO A 141 -15.42 13.31 -5.41
N ASN A 142 -15.38 13.08 -6.73
CA ASN A 142 -14.90 14.04 -7.72
C ASN A 142 -15.83 15.23 -7.97
N ALA A 143 -17.08 15.22 -7.48
CA ALA A 143 -18.04 16.28 -7.76
C ALA A 143 -17.73 17.63 -7.08
N ARG A 144 -16.76 17.69 -6.13
CA ARG A 144 -16.51 18.87 -5.28
C ARG A 144 -15.03 19.18 -5.01
N PHE A 145 -14.13 18.94 -5.96
CA PHE A 145 -12.72 19.28 -5.71
C PHE A 145 -12.41 20.74 -6.00
N ALA A 146 -11.80 21.44 -5.04
CA ALA A 146 -11.35 22.81 -5.23
C ALA A 146 -10.16 22.85 -6.22
N PRO A 147 -10.04 23.89 -7.04
CA PRO A 147 -8.88 24.06 -7.92
C PRO A 147 -7.55 24.03 -7.15
N CYS A 148 -6.56 23.31 -7.68
CA CYS A 148 -5.23 23.24 -7.09
C CYS A 148 -4.44 24.53 -7.30
N ARG A 149 -3.68 24.91 -6.27
CA ARG A 149 -2.76 26.05 -6.32
C ARG A 149 -1.42 25.64 -6.92
N ALA A 150 -1.16 26.08 -8.14
CA ALA A 150 0.12 25.84 -8.82
C ALA A 150 1.29 26.55 -8.11
N ASP A 151 1.02 27.66 -7.41
CA ASP A 151 2.00 28.44 -6.66
C ASP A 151 2.32 27.88 -5.26
N TYR A 152 1.60 26.85 -4.81
CA TYR A 152 1.86 26.23 -3.52
C TYR A 152 3.11 25.35 -3.58
N GLN A 153 4.13 25.74 -2.80
CA GLN A 153 5.50 25.22 -2.87
C GLN A 153 5.71 23.90 -2.10
N TYR A 154 4.75 23.50 -1.27
CA TYR A 154 4.89 22.33 -0.39
C TYR A 154 3.88 21.24 -0.74
N ARG A 155 4.15 20.02 -0.29
CA ARG A 155 3.20 18.92 -0.39
C ARG A 155 2.06 19.13 0.61
N THR A 156 0.83 18.86 0.19
CA THR A 156 -0.30 18.70 1.13
C THR A 156 -0.06 17.45 2.00
N PHE A 157 -0.74 17.35 3.15
CA PHE A 157 -0.58 16.17 4.02
C PHE A 157 -1.37 14.96 3.54
N ASP A 158 -2.50 15.20 2.87
CA ASP A 158 -3.34 14.13 2.33
C ASP A 158 -2.92 13.66 0.93
N GLY A 159 -1.84 14.22 0.38
CA GLY A 159 -1.31 13.89 -0.94
C GLY A 159 -2.06 14.50 -2.12
N SER A 160 -3.09 15.32 -1.85
CA SER A 160 -3.87 16.00 -2.89
C SER A 160 -3.07 17.11 -3.59
N CYS A 161 -3.50 17.51 -4.80
CA CYS A 161 -2.90 18.60 -5.57
C CYS A 161 -1.40 18.44 -5.93
N ASN A 162 -0.90 17.21 -5.88
CA ASN A 162 0.37 16.88 -6.53
C ASN A 162 0.20 17.03 -8.06
N ASN A 163 -0.81 16.36 -8.62
CA ASN A 163 -1.21 16.55 -10.00
C ASN A 163 -2.21 17.73 -10.10
N LEU A 164 -1.85 18.77 -10.87
CA LEU A 164 -2.67 19.98 -10.98
C LEU A 164 -3.94 19.79 -11.82
N ASN A 165 -3.91 18.85 -12.77
CA ASN A 165 -5.07 18.52 -13.62
C ASN A 165 -6.04 17.56 -12.92
N ASN A 166 -5.51 16.70 -12.04
CA ASN A 166 -6.25 15.67 -11.34
C ASN A 166 -5.89 15.66 -9.84
N GLY A 167 -6.41 16.64 -9.08
CA GLY A 167 -6.00 16.89 -7.70
C GLY A 167 -6.20 15.74 -6.70
N TRP A 168 -6.94 14.69 -7.06
CA TRP A 168 -7.15 13.49 -6.24
C TRP A 168 -6.09 12.40 -6.44
N TRP A 169 -5.31 12.46 -7.51
CA TRP A 169 -4.34 11.41 -7.82
C TRP A 169 -3.26 11.35 -6.73
N GLY A 170 -3.10 10.17 -6.13
CA GLY A 170 -2.16 9.94 -5.03
C GLY A 170 -2.65 10.42 -3.66
N LYS A 171 -3.89 10.94 -3.56
CA LYS A 171 -4.49 11.34 -2.29
C LYS A 171 -4.85 10.12 -1.42
N THR A 172 -4.85 10.29 -0.10
CA THR A 172 -5.42 9.35 0.87
C THR A 172 -6.89 9.01 0.60
N GLU A 173 -7.30 7.83 1.05
CA GLU A 173 -8.68 7.32 0.99
C GLU A 173 -9.20 7.20 -0.46
N THR A 174 -8.36 6.68 -1.34
CA THR A 174 -8.65 6.49 -2.77
C THR A 174 -8.43 5.03 -3.18
N PRO A 175 -9.05 4.57 -4.29
CA PRO A 175 -8.85 3.20 -4.74
C PRO A 175 -7.40 2.92 -5.14
N TYR A 176 -6.92 1.68 -4.95
CA TYR A 176 -5.70 1.23 -5.63
C TYR A 176 -5.90 1.20 -7.15
N LYS A 177 -4.83 1.37 -7.93
CA LYS A 177 -4.87 1.06 -9.37
C LYS A 177 -4.67 -0.44 -9.61
N ARG A 178 -4.89 -0.85 -10.85
CA ARG A 178 -4.72 -2.23 -11.32
C ARG A 178 -3.64 -2.31 -12.39
N LEU A 179 -2.70 -3.23 -12.23
CA LEU A 179 -1.78 -3.59 -13.32
C LEU A 179 -2.45 -4.50 -14.34
N LEU A 180 -3.30 -5.41 -13.88
CA LEU A 180 -4.15 -6.28 -14.70
C LEU A 180 -5.60 -6.19 -14.19
N PRO A 181 -6.61 -6.40 -15.05
CA PRO A 181 -8.01 -6.46 -14.62
C PRO A 181 -8.23 -7.48 -13.49
N SER A 182 -9.09 -7.15 -12.52
CA SER A 182 -9.40 -8.02 -11.39
C SER A 182 -10.09 -9.32 -11.82
N GLU A 183 -9.75 -10.43 -11.16
CA GLU A 183 -10.37 -11.75 -11.32
C GLU A 183 -11.10 -12.18 -10.06
N TYR A 184 -12.38 -11.81 -10.01
CA TYR A 184 -13.33 -12.34 -9.04
C TYR A 184 -14.02 -13.60 -9.58
N ASP A 185 -14.45 -14.50 -8.69
CA ASP A 185 -15.05 -15.78 -9.06
C ASP A 185 -16.40 -15.63 -9.79
N ASP A 186 -17.11 -14.53 -9.54
CA ASP A 186 -18.30 -14.07 -10.25
C ASP A 186 -18.01 -12.93 -11.24
N GLY A 187 -16.74 -12.59 -11.45
CA GLY A 187 -16.30 -11.44 -12.24
C GLY A 187 -16.51 -10.08 -11.59
N VAL A 188 -17.05 -10.01 -10.36
CA VAL A 188 -17.39 -8.73 -9.72
C VAL A 188 -16.86 -8.58 -8.29
N ASN A 189 -17.14 -9.51 -7.38
CA ASN A 189 -16.95 -9.28 -5.95
C ASN A 189 -16.65 -10.53 -5.13
N ILE A 190 -17.05 -11.72 -5.59
CA ILE A 190 -16.81 -12.96 -4.85
C ILE A 190 -15.32 -13.29 -4.95
N PRO A 191 -14.58 -13.39 -3.83
CA PRO A 191 -13.15 -13.70 -3.84
C PRO A 191 -12.81 -14.90 -4.73
N ARG A 192 -11.65 -14.88 -5.38
CA ARG A 192 -11.20 -15.95 -6.27
C ARG A 192 -11.21 -17.29 -5.53
N ARG A 193 -12.00 -18.26 -6.00
CA ARG A 193 -12.22 -19.56 -5.33
C ARG A 193 -12.05 -20.75 -6.25
N ARG A 194 -12.27 -20.61 -7.55
CA ARG A 194 -12.08 -21.68 -8.53
C ARG A 194 -10.78 -21.52 -9.30
N GLY A 195 -10.13 -22.64 -9.58
CA GLY A 195 -9.02 -22.74 -10.50
C GLY A 195 -9.49 -22.87 -11.94
N VAL A 196 -8.53 -23.01 -12.86
CA VAL A 196 -8.80 -23.05 -14.31
C VAL A 196 -9.64 -24.24 -14.75
N ASP A 197 -9.63 -25.35 -14.01
CA ASP A 197 -10.45 -26.54 -14.27
C ASP A 197 -11.87 -26.43 -13.66
N GLY A 198 -12.21 -25.28 -13.06
CA GLY A 198 -13.49 -25.03 -12.40
C GLY A 198 -13.59 -25.60 -10.98
N THR A 199 -12.59 -26.35 -10.50
CA THR A 199 -12.58 -26.87 -9.13
C THR A 199 -12.05 -25.85 -8.13
N SER A 200 -12.27 -26.08 -6.84
CA SER A 200 -11.81 -25.15 -5.80
C SER A 200 -10.28 -25.03 -5.75
N LEU A 201 -9.79 -23.80 -5.69
CA LEU A 201 -8.39 -23.48 -5.38
C LEU A 201 -8.02 -24.07 -4.01
N PRO A 202 -6.73 -24.43 -3.80
CA PRO A 202 -6.29 -25.00 -2.55
C PRO A 202 -6.53 -24.04 -1.38
N ASN A 203 -6.81 -24.61 -0.21
CA ASN A 203 -6.95 -23.84 1.02
C ASN A 203 -5.66 -23.01 1.27
N PRO A 204 -5.75 -21.68 1.50
CA PRO A 204 -4.57 -20.82 1.72
C PRO A 204 -3.63 -21.33 2.83
N ARG A 205 -4.19 -21.91 3.89
CA ARG A 205 -3.40 -22.48 4.99
C ARG A 205 -2.72 -23.79 4.58
N LEU A 206 -3.35 -24.60 3.74
CA LEU A 206 -2.71 -25.81 3.21
C LEU A 206 -1.49 -25.45 2.33
N VAL A 207 -1.60 -24.40 1.51
CA VAL A 207 -0.47 -23.87 0.73
C VAL A 207 0.66 -23.41 1.67
N ALA A 208 0.33 -22.69 2.75
CA ALA A 208 1.30 -22.25 3.74
C ALA A 208 2.05 -23.40 4.43
N LEU A 209 1.39 -24.53 4.68
CA LEU A 209 2.01 -25.72 5.27
C LEU A 209 2.88 -26.48 4.27
N LYS A 210 2.46 -26.59 3.01
CA LYS A 210 3.14 -27.42 2.00
C LYS A 210 4.27 -26.68 1.27
N VAL A 211 4.11 -25.38 1.02
CA VAL A 211 5.03 -24.57 0.19
C VAL A 211 5.86 -23.58 1.04
N HIS A 212 5.28 -23.01 2.09
CA HIS A 212 5.93 -21.94 2.87
C HIS A 212 6.60 -22.42 4.17
N GLN A 213 6.77 -23.73 4.34
CA GLN A 213 7.47 -24.32 5.47
C GLN A 213 8.89 -24.77 5.09
N SER A 214 9.88 -24.54 5.94
CA SER A 214 11.21 -25.17 5.84
C SER A 214 11.83 -25.38 7.22
N SER A 215 12.61 -26.45 7.38
CA SER A 215 13.41 -26.75 8.57
C SER A 215 14.80 -26.11 8.53
N LYS A 216 15.27 -25.69 7.35
CA LYS A 216 16.56 -25.00 7.15
C LYS A 216 16.36 -23.85 6.17
N ILE A 217 16.74 -22.64 6.58
CA ILE A 217 16.69 -21.46 5.72
C ILE A 217 18.13 -20.96 5.62
N PRO A 218 18.78 -21.06 4.44
CA PRO A 218 20.10 -20.50 4.23
C PRO A 218 20.10 -18.99 4.48
N THR A 219 21.27 -18.39 4.70
CA THR A 219 21.43 -16.94 4.85
C THR A 219 22.04 -16.33 3.58
N SER A 220 22.03 -14.99 3.52
CA SER A 220 22.55 -14.19 2.41
C SER A 220 23.36 -12.99 2.94
N ASP A 221 23.84 -12.14 2.05
CA ASP A 221 24.72 -11.01 2.39
C ASP A 221 23.97 -9.69 2.64
N TRP A 222 22.67 -9.64 2.35
CA TRP A 222 21.84 -8.50 2.73
C TRP A 222 21.65 -8.43 4.25
N SER A 223 21.68 -7.21 4.78
CA SER A 223 21.41 -6.96 6.19
C SER A 223 19.91 -7.04 6.45
N VAL A 224 19.53 -7.42 7.68
CA VAL A 224 18.12 -7.37 8.10
C VAL A 224 17.60 -5.93 8.15
N PHE A 225 18.48 -4.93 8.22
CA PHE A 225 18.10 -3.52 8.07
C PHE A 225 17.36 -3.26 6.74
N LEU A 226 17.74 -3.93 5.64
CA LEU A 226 17.02 -3.83 4.35
C LEU A 226 15.55 -4.25 4.45
N VAL A 227 15.26 -5.31 5.22
CA VAL A 227 13.89 -5.81 5.44
C VAL A 227 13.05 -4.79 6.20
N TYR A 228 13.61 -4.18 7.24
CA TYR A 228 12.92 -3.18 8.04
C TYR A 228 12.78 -1.83 7.34
N PHE A 229 13.76 -1.44 6.53
CA PHE A 229 13.65 -0.25 5.69
C PHE A 229 12.62 -0.43 4.58
N ALA A 230 12.50 -1.64 4.02
CA ALA A 230 11.39 -1.98 3.13
C ALA A 230 10.04 -1.85 3.86
N GLN A 231 9.92 -2.41 5.07
CA GLN A 231 8.70 -2.26 5.88
C GLN A 231 8.36 -0.78 6.15
N PHE A 232 9.35 0.02 6.53
CA PHE A 232 9.20 1.47 6.71
C PHE A 232 8.66 2.13 5.43
N THR A 233 9.21 1.76 4.27
CA THR A 233 8.83 2.33 2.98
C THR A 233 7.39 1.99 2.56
N ILE A 234 6.96 0.73 2.71
CA ILE A 234 5.57 0.38 2.38
C ILE A 234 4.56 1.01 3.35
N HIS A 235 4.97 1.34 4.56
CA HIS A 235 4.14 2.07 5.53
C HIS A 235 3.96 3.56 5.18
N ASP A 236 4.72 4.11 4.23
CA ASP A 236 4.45 5.43 3.63
C ASP A 236 3.40 5.33 2.52
N LEU A 237 3.49 4.27 1.72
CA LEU A 237 2.76 4.18 0.45
C LEU A 237 1.35 3.58 0.58
N ALA A 238 1.13 2.67 1.52
CA ALA A 238 -0.11 1.91 1.53
C ALA A 238 -0.58 1.41 2.90
N TYR A 239 -1.88 1.59 3.15
CA TYR A 239 -2.60 0.90 4.21
C TYR A 239 -4.01 0.53 3.71
N THR A 240 -4.29 -0.76 3.59
CA THR A 240 -5.59 -1.24 3.11
C THR A 240 -6.66 -1.17 4.21
N ALA A 241 -7.75 -0.45 3.95
CA ALA A 241 -8.90 -0.39 4.85
C ALA A 241 -9.59 -1.77 4.99
N SER A 242 -10.15 -2.06 6.16
CA SER A 242 -10.86 -3.33 6.45
C SER A 242 -12.31 -3.07 6.81
N THR A 243 -13.24 -3.88 6.29
CA THR A 243 -14.68 -3.74 6.59
C THR A 243 -14.96 -3.92 8.08
N TYR A 244 -14.34 -4.95 8.68
CA TYR A 244 -14.45 -5.27 10.09
C TYR A 244 -13.08 -5.27 10.75
N LYS A 245 -13.07 -4.95 12.05
CA LYS A 245 -11.88 -5.12 12.90
C LYS A 245 -11.62 -6.59 13.20
N THR A 246 -12.67 -7.37 13.46
CA THR A 246 -12.57 -8.81 13.76
C THR A 246 -13.72 -9.58 13.11
N CYS A 247 -13.45 -10.84 12.77
CA CYS A 247 -14.46 -11.77 12.28
C CYS A 247 -14.46 -13.03 13.13
N LEU A 248 -15.65 -13.53 13.47
CA LEU A 248 -15.80 -14.83 14.10
C LEU A 248 -15.80 -15.93 13.02
N CYS A 249 -15.19 -17.07 13.31
CA CYS A 249 -15.21 -18.24 12.40
C CYS A 249 -16.63 -18.75 12.09
N SER A 250 -17.60 -18.44 12.96
CA SER A 250 -19.01 -18.80 12.79
C SER A 250 -19.82 -17.75 12.03
N SER A 251 -19.21 -16.60 11.70
CA SER A 251 -19.91 -15.52 11.00
C SER A 251 -20.40 -16.01 9.64
N ARG A 252 -21.65 -15.68 9.31
CA ARG A 252 -22.24 -15.87 7.97
C ARG A 252 -22.13 -14.61 7.12
N ASP A 253 -21.51 -13.56 7.65
CA ASP A 253 -21.30 -12.32 6.95
C ASP A 253 -20.40 -12.54 5.72
N PRO A 254 -20.82 -12.10 4.51
CA PRO A 254 -20.01 -12.23 3.29
C PRO A 254 -18.65 -11.50 3.37
N ASP A 255 -18.53 -10.47 4.21
CA ASP A 255 -17.29 -9.75 4.46
C ASP A 255 -16.42 -10.41 5.56
N CYS A 256 -16.86 -11.53 6.14
CA CYS A 256 -16.04 -12.43 6.95
C CYS A 256 -15.53 -13.63 6.14
N ASN A 257 -14.38 -13.44 5.48
CA ASN A 257 -13.74 -14.46 4.63
C ASN A 257 -12.64 -15.23 5.39
N SER A 258 -13.02 -15.89 6.49
CA SER A 258 -12.08 -16.62 7.35
C SER A 258 -11.56 -17.91 6.71
N ILE A 259 -10.33 -18.32 7.05
CA ILE A 259 -9.63 -19.45 6.42
C ILE A 259 -9.84 -20.71 7.25
N PRO A 260 -10.51 -21.77 6.76
CA PRO A 260 -10.68 -23.01 7.51
C PRO A 260 -9.34 -23.67 7.83
N ILE A 261 -9.19 -24.25 9.02
CA ILE A 261 -7.99 -25.03 9.37
C ILE A 261 -8.03 -26.39 8.64
N PRO A 262 -7.01 -26.72 7.82
CA PRO A 262 -6.91 -28.04 7.19
C PRO A 262 -6.55 -29.12 8.23
N MET A 263 -6.95 -30.37 7.97
CA MET A 263 -6.74 -31.48 8.92
C MET A 263 -5.26 -31.74 9.24
N GLU A 264 -4.36 -31.39 8.32
CA GLU A 264 -2.92 -31.53 8.45
C GLU A 264 -2.28 -30.48 9.38
N ASP A 265 -2.99 -29.41 9.74
CA ASP A 265 -2.45 -28.38 10.63
C ASP A 265 -2.44 -28.84 12.09
N ARG A 266 -1.34 -29.46 12.50
CA ARG A 266 -1.15 -29.91 13.89
C ARG A 266 -1.03 -28.76 14.89
N VAL A 267 -0.62 -27.56 14.46
CA VAL A 267 -0.33 -26.43 15.35
C VAL A 267 -1.60 -25.65 15.69
N ASN A 268 -2.50 -25.47 14.72
CA ASN A 268 -3.75 -24.70 14.90
C ASN A 268 -5.01 -25.58 15.01
N ARG A 269 -4.85 -26.88 15.31
CA ARG A 269 -5.97 -27.85 15.43
C ARG A 269 -6.97 -27.51 16.54
N ASP A 270 -6.56 -26.69 17.50
CA ASP A 270 -7.40 -26.16 18.58
C ASP A 270 -8.34 -25.02 18.11
N GLN A 271 -8.22 -24.62 16.85
CA GLN A 271 -9.02 -23.56 16.25
C GLN A 271 -9.81 -24.09 15.05
N ARG A 272 -10.98 -23.50 14.81
CA ARG A 272 -11.82 -23.85 13.65
C ARG A 272 -11.35 -23.19 12.34
N CYS A 273 -10.83 -21.97 12.45
CA CYS A 273 -10.39 -21.17 11.31
C CYS A 273 -9.33 -20.15 11.75
N LEU A 274 -8.59 -19.59 10.79
CA LEU A 274 -7.87 -18.33 10.95
C LEU A 274 -8.82 -17.17 10.62
N PRO A 275 -9.16 -16.30 11.60
CA PRO A 275 -10.04 -15.16 11.36
C PRO A 275 -9.50 -14.20 10.29
N SER A 276 -10.38 -13.78 9.37
CA SER A 276 -10.03 -12.78 8.35
C SER A 276 -11.27 -12.02 7.89
N ALA A 277 -11.18 -10.69 7.92
CA ALA A 277 -12.18 -9.78 7.35
C ALA A 277 -11.75 -9.30 5.97
N ARG A 278 -12.72 -9.15 5.06
CA ARG A 278 -12.51 -8.58 3.73
C ARG A 278 -12.13 -7.11 3.81
N SER A 279 -11.26 -6.68 2.90
CA SER A 279 -10.87 -5.28 2.77
C SER A 279 -12.06 -4.43 2.40
N SER A 280 -12.14 -3.19 2.89
CA SER A 280 -13.21 -2.26 2.51
C SER A 280 -13.21 -2.04 0.99
N ALA A 281 -14.40 -2.01 0.42
CA ALA A 281 -14.63 -1.64 -0.96
C ALA A 281 -14.34 -0.14 -1.17
N SER A 282 -13.94 0.20 -2.39
CA SER A 282 -13.78 1.57 -2.86
C SER A 282 -14.62 1.79 -4.11
N VAL A 283 -14.85 3.06 -4.46
CA VAL A 283 -15.32 3.40 -5.80
C VAL A 283 -14.31 2.89 -6.83
N ARG A 284 -14.78 2.47 -8.01
CA ARG A 284 -13.92 1.87 -9.03
C ARG A 284 -12.82 2.84 -9.49
N ASP A 285 -13.21 4.08 -9.72
CA ASP A 285 -12.33 5.16 -10.15
C ASP A 285 -12.87 6.51 -9.67
N PHE A 286 -12.10 7.57 -9.93
CA PHE A 286 -12.49 8.94 -9.60
C PHE A 286 -13.68 9.46 -10.42
N ASN A 287 -14.12 8.75 -11.46
CA ASN A 287 -15.35 9.09 -12.17
C ASN A 287 -16.57 8.35 -11.60
N CYS A 288 -16.37 7.55 -10.56
CA CYS A 288 -17.37 6.71 -9.91
C CYS A 288 -18.10 5.81 -10.90
N ASN A 289 -17.36 5.29 -11.87
CA ASN A 289 -17.87 4.31 -12.81
C ASN A 289 -18.25 3.02 -12.07
N LEU A 290 -19.32 2.34 -12.51
CA LEU A 290 -19.66 1.02 -12.00
C LEU A 290 -18.63 -0.04 -12.45
N GLY A 291 -18.42 -1.08 -11.65
CA GLY A 291 -17.62 -2.24 -12.05
C GLY A 291 -17.27 -3.17 -10.89
N PRO A 292 -16.25 -4.03 -11.08
CA PRO A 292 -15.77 -4.95 -10.05
C PRO A 292 -15.30 -4.23 -8.79
N ARG A 293 -15.24 -4.97 -7.67
CA ARG A 293 -14.84 -4.45 -6.37
C ARG A 293 -13.39 -3.95 -6.42
N GLU A 294 -13.19 -2.69 -6.06
CA GLU A 294 -11.87 -2.12 -5.76
C GLU A 294 -11.68 -1.91 -4.26
N GLN A 295 -10.44 -1.71 -3.82
CA GLN A 295 -10.08 -1.58 -2.40
C GLN A 295 -9.46 -0.21 -2.12
N THR A 296 -9.68 0.28 -0.90
CA THR A 296 -9.26 1.61 -0.48
C THR A 296 -7.85 1.61 0.10
N ASN A 297 -7.00 2.53 -0.36
CA ASN A 297 -5.78 2.94 0.31
C ASN A 297 -6.06 4.08 1.29
N LEU A 298 -5.69 3.94 2.56
CA LEU A 298 -5.86 4.96 3.58
C LEU A 298 -4.70 5.97 3.61
N LEU A 299 -3.59 5.71 2.92
CA LEU A 299 -2.41 6.58 2.89
C LEU A 299 -2.26 7.32 1.56
N THR A 300 -1.37 8.31 1.55
CA THR A 300 -0.91 8.94 0.30
C THR A 300 -0.23 7.89 -0.56
N SER A 301 -0.17 8.11 -1.88
CA SER A 301 0.66 7.25 -2.74
C SER A 301 2.11 7.71 -2.83
N TRP A 302 2.49 8.78 -2.13
CA TRP A 302 3.76 9.47 -2.34
C TRP A 302 4.83 8.98 -1.36
N LEU A 303 6.09 9.06 -1.77
CA LEU A 303 7.22 8.97 -0.86
C LEU A 303 7.38 10.32 -0.16
N ASP A 304 6.56 10.59 0.84
CA ASP A 304 6.46 11.88 1.53
C ASP A 304 6.54 11.79 3.06
N LEU A 305 6.94 10.62 3.57
CA LEU A 305 7.07 10.31 4.99
C LEU A 305 5.78 10.62 5.75
N SER A 306 4.63 10.29 5.17
CA SER A 306 3.32 10.42 5.81
C SER A 306 3.24 9.67 7.14
N GLN A 307 4.00 8.58 7.31
CA GLN A 307 4.11 7.89 8.61
C GLN A 307 4.83 8.70 9.71
N ILE A 308 5.57 9.75 9.34
CA ILE A 308 6.22 10.71 10.25
C ILE A 308 5.39 12.00 10.38
N TYR A 309 4.96 12.57 9.26
CA TYR A 309 4.33 13.89 9.21
C TYR A 309 2.81 13.86 9.33
N GLY A 310 2.19 12.70 9.21
CA GLY A 310 0.74 12.51 9.19
C GLY A 310 0.14 12.73 7.79
N ASP A 311 -0.99 12.08 7.59
CA ASP A 311 -1.77 12.04 6.34
C ASP A 311 -2.91 13.08 6.29
N SER A 312 -2.94 14.00 7.26
CA SER A 312 -3.94 15.05 7.39
C SER A 312 -3.39 16.21 8.21
N THR A 313 -3.95 17.41 7.98
CA THR A 313 -3.58 18.61 8.74
C THR A 313 -3.76 18.41 10.25
N SER A 314 -4.81 17.71 10.68
CA SER A 314 -5.06 17.45 12.11
C SER A 314 -3.96 16.57 12.73
N LYS A 315 -3.54 15.49 12.05
CA LYS A 315 -2.45 14.62 12.54
C LYS A 315 -1.12 15.38 12.56
N SER A 316 -0.80 16.08 11.48
CA SER A 316 0.42 16.90 11.40
C SER A 316 0.52 17.90 12.55
N ARG A 317 -0.56 18.64 12.83
CA ARG A 317 -0.61 19.59 13.95
C ARG A 317 -0.37 18.91 15.30
N ALA A 318 -0.88 17.69 15.51
CA ALA A 318 -0.70 16.96 16.76
C ALA A 318 0.77 16.55 17.01
N PHE A 319 1.55 16.37 15.94
CA PHE A 319 2.96 15.95 16.00
C PHE A 319 3.93 17.11 16.17
N ARG A 320 3.48 18.37 16.04
CA ARG A 320 4.34 19.56 16.09
C ARG A 320 4.41 20.18 17.47
N THR A 321 5.55 20.79 17.79
CA THR A 321 5.70 21.64 18.98
C THR A 321 5.17 23.06 18.76
N PHE A 322 5.02 23.46 17.48
CA PHE A 322 4.80 24.85 17.05
C PHE A 322 5.86 25.84 17.55
N LYS A 323 7.08 25.31 17.78
CA LYS A 323 8.25 26.09 18.16
C LYS A 323 9.46 25.65 17.34
N ASP A 324 10.12 26.63 16.72
CA ASP A 324 11.34 26.46 15.92
C ASP A 324 11.23 25.40 14.80
N GLY A 325 10.01 25.12 14.34
CA GLY A 325 9.71 24.13 13.30
C GLY A 325 9.77 22.68 13.77
N LEU A 326 9.84 22.40 15.08
CA LEU A 326 10.15 21.07 15.60
C LEU A 326 8.95 20.12 15.67
N LEU A 327 9.26 18.82 15.53
CA LEU A 327 8.38 17.71 15.89
C LEU A 327 8.51 17.39 17.38
N ARG A 328 7.40 16.97 17.98
CA ARG A 328 7.35 16.48 19.36
C ARG A 328 8.12 15.17 19.45
N THR A 329 8.95 15.09 20.47
CA THR A 329 9.66 13.87 20.88
C THR A 329 9.46 13.66 22.37
N SER A 330 9.91 12.53 22.85
CA SER A 330 10.06 12.27 24.28
C SER A 330 11.46 11.75 24.56
N ILE A 331 11.88 11.76 25.82
CA ILE A 331 13.19 11.30 26.24
C ILE A 331 13.10 9.78 26.46
N GLY A 332 13.76 9.00 25.61
CA GLY A 332 13.99 7.57 25.83
C GLY A 332 15.24 7.31 26.65
N TYR A 333 15.69 6.06 26.68
CA TYR A 333 17.02 5.72 27.17
C TYR A 333 18.07 6.18 26.13
N GLY A 334 19.01 7.07 26.52
CA GLY A 334 20.06 7.61 25.63
C GLY A 334 19.59 8.73 24.69
N ASN A 335 18.55 8.47 23.88
CA ASN A 335 18.12 9.35 22.79
C ASN A 335 16.64 9.79 22.85
N SER A 336 16.30 10.78 22.02
CA SER A 336 14.89 11.15 21.78
C SER A 336 14.14 10.04 21.04
N VAL A 337 12.95 9.68 21.48
CA VAL A 337 12.08 8.71 20.83
C VAL A 337 10.75 9.34 20.42
N LEU A 338 9.91 8.58 19.71
CA LEU A 338 8.53 8.94 19.43
C LEU A 338 7.80 9.40 20.71
N PRO A 339 6.96 10.46 20.63
CA PRO A 339 6.19 10.92 21.79
C PRO A 339 5.08 9.92 22.14
N PRO A 340 4.63 9.84 23.41
CA PRO A 340 3.53 8.95 23.78
C PRO A 340 2.15 9.46 23.30
N LYS A 341 1.20 8.56 23.04
CA LYS A 341 -0.19 8.88 22.59
C LYS A 341 -0.94 9.73 23.62
N ARG A 342 -0.74 9.47 24.92
CA ARG A 342 -1.21 10.30 26.04
C ARG A 342 -0.24 10.17 27.20
N GLU A 343 -0.12 11.21 28.01
CA GLU A 343 0.55 11.12 29.32
C GLU A 343 -0.17 10.06 30.18
N ASN A 344 0.59 9.10 30.72
CA ASN A 344 0.10 8.02 31.60
C ASN A 344 -0.91 7.01 31.00
N SER A 345 -1.11 6.96 29.67
CA SER A 345 -1.95 5.90 29.07
C SER A 345 -1.19 4.60 28.93
N LYS A 346 -1.78 3.52 29.45
CA LYS A 346 -1.30 2.14 29.26
C LYS A 346 -1.49 1.72 27.81
N CYS A 347 -0.51 1.04 27.24
CA CYS A 347 -0.75 0.29 26.02
C CYS A 347 -1.76 -0.84 26.28
N PRO A 348 -2.69 -1.10 25.34
CA PRO A 348 -3.72 -2.14 25.51
C PRO A 348 -3.16 -3.53 25.82
N TYR A 349 -1.93 -3.80 25.40
CA TYR A 349 -1.26 -5.11 25.55
C TYR A 349 0.09 -5.02 26.27
N GLY A 350 0.45 -3.85 26.81
CA GLY A 350 1.68 -3.69 27.57
C GLY A 350 1.53 -4.06 29.05
N ARG A 351 2.62 -4.53 29.67
CA ARG A 351 2.87 -4.44 31.10
C ARG A 351 2.61 -3.02 31.61
N ARG A 352 2.34 -2.89 32.91
CA ARG A 352 1.92 -1.63 33.57
C ARG A 352 2.85 -0.42 33.34
N THR A 353 4.08 -0.63 32.85
CA THR A 353 5.12 0.38 32.63
C THR A 353 5.29 0.82 31.17
N GLU A 354 4.48 0.32 30.23
CA GLU A 354 4.67 0.52 28.79
C GLU A 354 3.65 1.50 28.17
N GLN A 355 4.14 2.41 27.33
CA GLN A 355 3.37 3.48 26.68
C GLN A 355 3.37 3.33 25.16
N CYS A 356 2.27 3.76 24.54
CA CYS A 356 2.08 3.65 23.09
C CYS A 356 2.53 4.95 22.44
N PHE A 357 3.17 4.86 21.29
CA PHE A 357 3.75 5.98 20.56
C PHE A 357 2.73 6.66 19.65
N MET A 358 2.68 7.97 19.70
CA MET A 358 1.95 8.78 18.74
C MET A 358 2.70 8.76 17.40
N THR A 359 2.09 8.14 16.39
CA THR A 359 2.68 7.89 15.07
C THR A 359 1.72 8.28 13.95
N GLY A 360 2.25 8.62 12.77
CA GLY A 360 1.44 8.88 11.57
C GLY A 360 0.76 7.61 11.03
N ASP A 361 1.45 6.48 11.16
CA ASP A 361 0.97 5.14 10.81
C ASP A 361 0.89 4.23 12.05
N ALA A 362 -0.25 3.57 12.24
CA ALA A 362 -0.47 2.75 13.43
C ALA A 362 0.50 1.54 13.51
N ARG A 363 0.97 1.01 12.37
CA ARG A 363 1.83 -0.18 12.21
C ARG A 363 3.28 0.03 12.60
N THR A 364 3.64 1.26 12.93
CA THR A 364 4.94 1.62 13.51
C THR A 364 5.28 0.79 14.76
N GLU A 365 4.29 0.49 15.60
CA GLU A 365 4.50 -0.17 16.91
C GLU A 365 4.62 -1.70 16.82
N HIS A 366 4.75 -2.29 15.61
CA HIS A 366 4.79 -3.75 15.44
C HIS A 366 6.06 -4.41 15.95
N ASN A 367 7.20 -3.71 15.90
CA ASN A 367 8.49 -4.20 16.40
C ASN A 367 9.41 -3.02 16.76
N SER A 368 10.43 -3.26 17.58
CA SER A 368 11.36 -2.24 18.06
C SER A 368 12.20 -1.58 16.97
N CYS A 369 12.59 -2.32 15.94
CA CYS A 369 13.35 -1.77 14.82
C CYS A 369 12.53 -0.71 14.05
N SER A 370 11.24 -0.95 13.82
CA SER A 370 10.34 0.04 13.23
C SER A 370 10.26 1.32 14.07
N VAL A 371 10.10 1.22 15.39
CA VAL A 371 10.06 2.39 16.28
C VAL A 371 11.38 3.18 16.26
N SER A 372 12.52 2.49 16.21
CA SER A 372 13.83 3.14 16.08
C SER A 372 13.98 3.85 14.74
N ILE A 373 13.67 3.21 13.60
CA ILE A 373 13.75 3.85 12.27
C ILE A 373 12.87 5.11 12.25
N HIS A 374 11.63 5.05 12.76
CA HIS A 374 10.79 6.25 12.84
C HIS A 374 11.39 7.34 13.74
N SER A 375 11.98 6.96 14.88
CA SER A 375 12.63 7.90 15.78
C SER A 375 13.83 8.58 15.13
N ILE A 376 14.64 7.84 14.37
CA ILE A 376 15.77 8.35 13.58
C ILE A 376 15.32 9.44 12.59
N TRP A 377 14.25 9.20 11.83
CA TRP A 377 13.73 10.19 10.87
C TRP A 377 13.13 11.44 11.55
N ILE A 378 12.57 11.30 12.76
CA ILE A 378 12.12 12.46 13.56
C ILE A 378 13.31 13.26 14.11
N ARG A 379 14.37 12.56 14.55
CA ARG A 379 15.62 13.21 14.98
C ARG A 379 16.23 13.99 13.82
N GLU A 380 16.21 13.43 12.61
CA GLU A 380 16.75 14.09 11.42
C GLU A 380 16.00 15.38 11.10
N HIS A 381 14.66 15.34 11.14
CA HIS A 381 13.84 16.54 11.02
C HIS A 381 14.22 17.61 12.05
N ASN A 382 14.31 17.23 13.33
CA ASN A 382 14.63 18.16 14.40
C ASN A 382 16.10 18.66 14.33
N ARG A 383 17.02 17.87 13.79
CA ARG A 383 18.42 18.25 13.53
C ARG A 383 18.48 19.34 12.46
N LEU A 384 17.80 19.11 11.33
CA LEU A 384 17.74 20.06 10.22
C LEU A 384 16.96 21.33 10.57
N ALA A 385 15.81 21.23 11.23
CA ALA A 385 15.05 22.40 11.66
C ALA A 385 15.88 23.33 12.58
N ARG A 386 16.66 22.77 13.51
CA ARG A 386 17.60 23.55 14.34
C ARG A 386 18.74 24.17 13.52
N ALA A 387 19.29 23.45 12.55
CA ALA A 387 20.31 23.98 11.66
C ALA A 387 19.77 25.18 10.84
N LEU A 388 18.60 25.02 10.23
CA LEU A 388 17.91 26.06 9.47
C LEU A 388 17.56 27.26 10.36
N ARG A 389 17.10 27.05 11.60
CA ARG A 389 16.82 28.12 12.57
C ARG A 389 18.05 28.98 12.88
N ARG A 390 19.22 28.34 13.04
CA ARG A 390 20.49 29.04 13.29
C ARG A 390 20.92 29.90 12.10
N LEU A 391 20.69 29.42 10.87
CA LEU A 391 21.04 30.12 9.64
C LEU A 391 20.05 31.24 9.30
N ASN A 392 18.76 31.01 9.55
CA ASN A 392 17.66 31.84 9.11
C ASN A 392 16.80 32.32 10.31
N GLN A 393 17.37 33.21 11.12
CA GLN A 393 16.74 33.67 12.38
C GLN A 393 15.40 34.40 12.21
N ARG A 394 15.03 34.81 10.99
CA ARG A 394 13.76 35.47 10.68
C ARG A 394 12.67 34.52 10.19
N TRP A 395 12.98 33.26 9.92
CA TRP A 395 11.98 32.30 9.49
C TRP A 395 10.96 32.01 10.61
N SER A 396 9.69 31.94 10.22
CA SER A 396 8.61 31.53 11.10
C SER A 396 8.70 30.02 11.42
N ASP A 397 8.01 29.60 12.48
CA ASP A 397 7.85 28.18 12.81
C ASP A 397 7.35 27.36 11.61
N GLU A 398 6.34 27.86 10.90
CA GLU A 398 5.76 27.17 9.74
C GLU A 398 6.78 27.01 8.61
N LYS A 399 7.55 28.06 8.30
CA LYS A 399 8.57 27.98 7.25
C LYS A 399 9.66 26.98 7.64
N LEU A 400 10.15 27.02 8.88
CA LEU A 400 11.14 26.07 9.38
C LEU A 400 10.64 24.62 9.30
N TYR A 401 9.41 24.37 9.71
CA TYR A 401 8.79 23.05 9.64
C TYR A 401 8.67 22.55 8.20
N GLN A 402 8.16 23.36 7.28
CA GLN A 402 7.96 22.93 5.88
C GLN A 402 9.28 22.74 5.15
N GLU A 403 10.28 23.60 5.39
CA GLU A 403 11.61 23.48 4.80
C GLU A 403 12.35 22.24 5.32
N ALA A 404 12.32 22.00 6.64
CA ALA A 404 12.86 20.78 7.22
C ALA A 404 12.13 19.53 6.69
N ARG A 405 10.80 19.56 6.62
CA ARG A 405 9.99 18.46 6.04
C ARG A 405 10.39 18.19 4.59
N ARG A 406 10.48 19.22 3.75
CA ARG A 406 10.86 19.10 2.33
C ARG A 406 12.26 18.51 2.17
N LEU A 407 13.21 18.94 3.00
CA LEU A 407 14.59 18.46 2.96
C LEU A 407 14.71 16.99 3.40
N VAL A 408 14.08 16.60 4.51
CA VAL A 408 14.08 15.20 4.96
C VAL A 408 13.38 14.27 3.96
N ILE A 409 12.29 14.72 3.32
CA ILE A 409 11.64 13.97 2.24
C ILE A 409 12.61 13.80 1.06
N ALA A 410 13.42 14.81 0.75
CA ALA A 410 14.42 14.72 -0.31
C ALA A 410 15.54 13.72 0.02
N GLU A 411 16.07 13.71 1.25
CA GLU A 411 17.03 12.72 1.73
C GLU A 411 16.44 11.29 1.64
N TYR A 412 15.20 11.12 2.08
CA TYR A 412 14.48 9.85 2.02
C TYR A 412 14.27 9.36 0.59
N GLN A 413 13.78 10.23 -0.30
CA GLN A 413 13.63 9.90 -1.72
C GLN A 413 14.97 9.57 -2.35
N HIS A 414 16.02 10.37 -2.09
CA HIS A 414 17.35 10.12 -2.62
C HIS A 414 17.84 8.72 -2.23
N ILE A 415 17.86 8.39 -0.92
CA ILE A 415 18.27 7.06 -0.41
C ILE A 415 17.44 5.93 -1.04
N ILE A 416 16.13 6.13 -1.25
CA ILE A 416 15.30 5.13 -1.91
C ILE A 416 15.80 4.84 -3.33
N TYR A 417 16.06 5.88 -4.13
CA TYR A 417 16.41 5.72 -5.54
C TYR A 417 17.91 5.42 -5.76
N SER A 418 18.81 5.91 -4.90
CA SER A 418 20.26 5.72 -5.02
C SER A 418 20.77 4.43 -4.37
N GLU A 419 20.22 4.04 -3.22
CA GLU A 419 20.75 2.91 -2.44
C GLU A 419 19.76 1.74 -2.34
N PHE A 420 18.49 2.01 -2.00
CA PHE A 420 17.54 0.93 -1.70
C PHE A 420 17.07 0.19 -2.96
N LEU A 421 16.52 0.89 -3.95
CA LEU A 421 15.92 0.28 -5.14
C LEU A 421 16.91 -0.53 -5.98
N PRO A 422 18.16 -0.08 -6.23
CA PRO A 422 19.13 -0.87 -6.99
C PRO A 422 19.43 -2.23 -6.35
N VAL A 423 19.46 -2.29 -5.01
CA VAL A 423 19.58 -3.55 -4.27
C VAL A 423 18.27 -4.35 -4.32
N PHE A 424 17.14 -3.66 -4.19
CA PHE A 424 15.85 -4.30 -4.00
C PHE A 424 15.29 -4.95 -5.27
N VAL A 425 15.38 -4.26 -6.42
CA VAL A 425 14.92 -4.74 -7.74
C VAL A 425 16.07 -5.18 -8.67
N GLY A 426 17.32 -4.89 -8.31
CA GLY A 426 18.49 -5.12 -9.15
C GLY A 426 18.84 -3.92 -10.03
N GLU A 427 20.14 -3.67 -10.20
CA GLU A 427 20.69 -2.51 -10.92
C GLU A 427 20.20 -2.43 -12.38
N ARG A 428 20.09 -3.56 -13.07
CA ARG A 428 19.58 -3.63 -14.45
C ARG A 428 18.16 -3.04 -14.54
N LEU A 429 17.23 -3.55 -13.74
CA LEU A 429 15.84 -3.08 -13.76
C LEU A 429 15.71 -1.65 -13.24
N ALA A 430 16.52 -1.26 -12.24
CA ALA A 430 16.56 0.12 -11.77
C ALA A 430 16.98 1.09 -12.89
N THR A 431 17.94 0.69 -13.72
CA THR A 431 18.38 1.44 -14.90
C THR A 431 17.31 1.46 -15.99
N ASP A 432 16.76 0.30 -16.37
CA ASP A 432 15.77 0.17 -17.44
C ASP A 432 14.48 0.97 -17.16
N PHE A 433 14.08 1.06 -15.89
CA PHE A 433 12.93 1.86 -15.47
C PHE A 433 13.26 3.34 -15.21
N GLY A 434 14.52 3.75 -15.32
CA GLY A 434 14.96 5.13 -15.09
C GLY A 434 14.86 5.56 -13.63
N LEU A 435 15.06 4.64 -12.69
CA LEU A 435 14.89 4.87 -11.25
C LEU A 435 16.09 5.63 -10.65
N LEU A 436 17.30 5.36 -11.14
CA LEU A 436 18.52 5.96 -10.61
C LEU A 436 18.50 7.50 -10.66
N PRO A 437 19.02 8.20 -9.63
CA PRO A 437 19.16 9.65 -9.63
C PRO A 437 19.99 10.19 -10.80
N ARG A 438 19.85 11.49 -11.07
CA ARG A 438 20.70 12.21 -12.03
C ARG A 438 22.00 12.65 -11.38
N GLU A 439 22.99 12.96 -12.20
CA GLU A 439 24.27 13.52 -11.78
C GLU A 439 24.41 14.96 -12.31
N ASN A 440 24.63 15.93 -11.43
CA ASN A 440 24.91 17.33 -11.78
C ASN A 440 23.86 18.02 -12.70
N GLU A 441 22.65 17.48 -12.80
CA GLU A 441 21.56 18.04 -13.62
C GLU A 441 20.20 17.92 -12.93
N PHE A 442 19.18 18.65 -13.38
CA PHE A 442 17.82 18.46 -12.88
C PHE A 442 17.11 17.30 -13.59
N PHE A 443 16.21 16.64 -12.88
CA PHE A 443 15.24 15.75 -13.49
C PHE A 443 14.14 16.57 -14.18
N VAL A 444 13.94 16.33 -15.48
CA VAL A 444 12.90 16.99 -16.30
C VAL A 444 11.85 16.01 -16.84
N GLY A 445 11.67 14.86 -16.16
CA GLY A 445 10.79 13.78 -16.60
C GLY A 445 9.40 13.75 -15.95
N TYR A 446 9.00 14.79 -15.21
CA TYR A 446 7.65 14.82 -14.61
C TYR A 446 6.57 14.78 -15.70
N ASP A 447 5.68 13.79 -15.61
CA ASP A 447 4.57 13.57 -16.54
C ASP A 447 3.23 13.68 -15.81
N SER A 448 2.52 14.79 -16.06
CA SER A 448 1.19 15.04 -15.48
C SER A 448 0.07 14.14 -16.01
N THR A 449 0.33 13.31 -17.03
CA THR A 449 -0.63 12.33 -17.56
C THR A 449 -0.48 10.95 -16.90
N LEU A 450 0.63 10.72 -16.20
CA LEU A 450 0.93 9.45 -15.56
C LEU A 450 0.10 9.28 -14.27
N TYR A 451 -0.59 8.14 -14.15
CA TYR A 451 -1.41 7.83 -12.98
C TYR A 451 -0.58 7.16 -11.86
N PRO A 452 -0.27 7.88 -10.76
CA PRO A 452 0.77 7.50 -9.81
C PRO A 452 0.26 6.60 -8.67
N GLN A 453 -1.04 6.35 -8.61
CA GLN A 453 -1.68 5.58 -7.55
C GLN A 453 -0.97 4.24 -7.30
N ILE A 454 -0.91 3.80 -6.04
CA ILE A 454 -0.35 2.48 -5.71
C ILE A 454 -1.19 1.37 -6.36
N SER A 455 -0.54 0.39 -6.98
CA SER A 455 -1.23 -0.77 -7.55
C SER A 455 -1.61 -1.80 -6.49
N ASN A 456 -2.72 -2.47 -6.71
CA ASN A 456 -3.23 -3.48 -5.79
C ASN A 456 -2.24 -4.67 -5.69
N GLU A 457 -1.61 -5.01 -6.82
CA GLU A 457 -0.62 -6.08 -6.94
C GLU A 457 0.65 -5.81 -6.15
N PHE A 458 1.08 -4.54 -6.10
CA PHE A 458 2.24 -4.10 -5.33
C PHE A 458 2.01 -4.39 -3.83
N VAL A 459 0.85 -4.02 -3.28
CA VAL A 459 0.56 -4.13 -1.84
C VAL A 459 0.08 -5.52 -1.39
N THR A 460 -0.53 -6.30 -2.28
CA THR A 460 -1.06 -7.63 -1.96
C THR A 460 -0.13 -8.78 -2.33
N GLY A 461 0.83 -8.55 -3.24
CA GLY A 461 1.78 -9.55 -3.70
C GLY A 461 3.22 -9.08 -3.56
N ALA A 462 3.68 -8.20 -4.44
CA ALA A 462 5.10 -7.98 -4.68
C ALA A 462 5.88 -7.47 -3.45
N PHE A 463 5.39 -6.42 -2.79
CA PHE A 463 6.08 -5.89 -1.61
C PHE A 463 5.95 -6.79 -0.38
N ARG A 464 4.98 -7.73 -0.39
CA ARG A 464 4.86 -8.74 0.67
C ARG A 464 5.90 -9.85 0.54
N SER A 465 6.57 -10.00 -0.60
CA SER A 465 7.62 -11.03 -0.77
C SER A 465 8.77 -10.88 0.24
N VAL A 466 8.98 -9.66 0.76
CA VAL A 466 9.92 -9.38 1.85
C VAL A 466 9.64 -10.21 3.12
N HIS A 467 8.41 -10.64 3.35
CA HIS A 467 8.07 -11.45 4.52
C HIS A 467 8.77 -12.82 4.55
N ALA A 468 9.16 -13.37 3.39
CA ALA A 468 9.99 -14.58 3.32
C ALA A 468 11.46 -14.33 3.69
N ARG A 469 11.85 -13.05 3.84
CA ARG A 469 13.19 -12.60 4.20
C ARG A 469 13.31 -12.13 5.65
N VAL A 470 12.27 -12.31 6.46
CA VAL A 470 12.31 -11.97 7.89
C VAL A 470 12.95 -13.13 8.67
N PRO A 471 14.00 -12.92 9.47
CA PRO A 471 14.64 -13.97 10.27
C PRO A 471 13.78 -14.44 11.45
N PRO A 472 14.02 -15.63 12.02
CA PRO A 472 13.24 -16.15 13.15
C PRO A 472 13.59 -15.48 14.50
N VAL A 473 14.72 -14.77 14.55
CA VAL A 473 15.21 -14.00 15.70
C VAL A 473 15.67 -12.64 15.20
N HIS A 474 15.75 -11.66 16.08
CA HIS A 474 16.31 -10.35 15.81
C HIS A 474 17.46 -10.07 16.75
N LEU A 475 18.58 -9.60 16.20
CA LEU A 475 19.72 -9.25 17.02
C LEU A 475 19.54 -7.86 17.63
N LYS A 476 20.07 -7.69 18.84
CA LYS A 476 20.38 -6.39 19.43
C LYS A 476 21.89 -6.24 19.55
N ALA A 477 22.39 -5.06 19.22
CA ALA A 477 23.80 -4.71 19.36
C ALA A 477 23.93 -3.33 20.01
N ASP A 478 25.09 -3.04 20.59
CA ASP A 478 25.38 -1.73 21.16
C ASP A 478 25.90 -0.73 20.11
N GLU A 479 26.26 0.49 20.53
CA GLU A 479 26.74 1.58 19.68
C GLU A 479 28.10 1.29 19.01
N ARG A 480 28.77 0.21 19.42
CA ARG A 480 30.00 -0.33 18.81
C ARG A 480 29.71 -1.51 17.88
N LEU A 481 28.44 -1.75 17.58
CA LEU A 481 27.93 -2.86 16.78
C LEU A 481 28.32 -4.24 17.35
N ARG A 482 28.49 -4.35 18.67
CA ARG A 482 28.72 -5.63 19.35
C ARG A 482 27.37 -6.26 19.70
N VAL A 483 27.06 -7.39 19.08
CA VAL A 483 25.83 -8.14 19.34
C VAL A 483 25.88 -8.71 20.75
N TYR A 484 24.86 -8.41 21.56
CA TYR A 484 24.78 -8.88 22.95
C TYR A 484 23.52 -9.70 23.25
N SER A 485 22.53 -9.70 22.35
CA SER A 485 21.28 -10.44 22.51
C SER A 485 20.66 -10.84 21.18
N ASP A 486 20.01 -12.00 21.15
CA ASP A 486 19.03 -12.38 20.14
C ASP A 486 17.63 -12.49 20.77
N VAL A 487 16.63 -11.91 20.11
CA VAL A 487 15.26 -11.88 20.57
C VAL A 487 14.40 -12.68 19.59
N PRO A 488 13.69 -13.74 20.03
CA PRO A 488 12.78 -14.47 19.17
C PRO A 488 11.76 -13.54 18.50
N LEU A 489 11.53 -13.68 17.19
CA LEU A 489 10.56 -12.85 16.48
C LEU A 489 9.16 -12.98 17.09
N MET A 490 8.81 -14.15 17.61
CA MET A 490 7.53 -14.41 18.28
C MET A 490 7.35 -13.57 19.56
N THR A 491 8.43 -13.22 20.26
CA THR A 491 8.35 -12.36 21.46
C THR A 491 8.42 -10.87 21.11
N MET A 492 8.95 -10.54 19.93
CA MET A 492 8.94 -9.17 19.38
C MET A 492 7.63 -8.83 18.68
N SER A 493 6.95 -9.81 18.12
CA SER A 493 5.73 -9.58 17.34
C SER A 493 4.64 -9.04 18.25
N MET A 494 4.45 -7.72 18.19
CA MET A 494 3.26 -7.01 18.63
C MET A 494 2.93 -7.07 20.13
N ASN A 495 3.93 -7.37 20.96
CA ASN A 495 3.88 -6.84 22.31
C ASN A 495 4.05 -5.33 22.14
N SER A 496 2.92 -4.60 22.12
CA SER A 496 2.80 -3.18 21.76
C SER A 496 3.43 -2.30 22.85
N SER A 497 4.64 -2.62 23.23
CA SER A 497 5.11 -2.44 24.58
C SER A 497 6.62 -2.53 24.58
N ILE A 498 7.23 -1.63 23.81
CA ILE A 498 8.66 -1.40 23.95
C ILE A 498 8.80 -0.71 25.31
N PRO A 499 9.55 -1.28 26.26
CA PRO A 499 9.84 -0.58 27.49
C PRO A 499 10.48 0.75 27.12
N TYR A 500 9.94 1.86 27.61
CA TYR A 500 10.50 3.20 27.42
C TYR A 500 11.97 3.32 27.87
N PHE A 501 12.44 2.30 28.61
CA PHE A 501 13.73 2.20 29.27
C PHE A 501 14.73 1.30 28.54
N GLU A 502 14.40 0.72 27.38
CA GLU A 502 15.37 0.05 26.51
C GLU A 502 15.80 0.99 25.38
N ASP A 503 17.08 0.91 24.99
CA ASP A 503 17.55 1.61 23.80
C ASP A 503 16.91 0.96 22.57
N VAL A 504 16.06 1.72 21.89
CA VAL A 504 15.35 1.26 20.69
C VAL A 504 16.32 1.08 19.52
N ASP A 505 17.42 1.82 19.52
CA ASP A 505 18.39 1.88 18.43
C ASP A 505 19.27 0.62 18.38
N ASP A 506 19.40 -0.10 19.50
CA ASP A 506 20.05 -1.40 19.56
C ASP A 506 19.47 -2.42 18.57
N SER A 507 18.17 -2.29 18.25
CA SER A 507 17.50 -3.13 17.25
C SER A 507 17.95 -2.78 15.83
N VAL A 508 18.17 -1.49 15.53
CA VAL A 508 18.77 -1.06 14.26
C VAL A 508 20.22 -1.53 14.20
N PHE A 509 21.01 -1.35 15.26
CA PHE A 509 22.40 -1.79 15.31
C PHE A 509 22.55 -3.30 15.09
N GLY A 510 21.71 -4.10 15.74
CA GLY A 510 21.67 -5.55 15.53
C GLY A 510 21.27 -5.93 14.10
N SER A 511 20.29 -5.22 13.52
CA SER A 511 19.84 -5.47 12.14
C SER A 511 20.90 -5.19 11.07
N LEU A 512 21.84 -4.26 11.34
CA LEU A 512 22.99 -3.96 10.48
C LEU A 512 24.00 -5.12 10.43
N LYS A 513 24.10 -5.90 11.52
CA LYS A 513 25.00 -7.07 11.64
C LYS A 513 24.34 -8.37 11.23
N GLN A 514 23.01 -8.43 11.29
CA GLN A 514 22.26 -9.64 11.03
C GLN A 514 22.07 -9.86 9.53
N ARG A 515 22.33 -11.09 9.07
CA ARG A 515 22.10 -11.53 7.69
C ARG A 515 20.64 -11.93 7.48
N THR A 516 20.06 -11.60 6.33
CA THR A 516 18.72 -12.07 5.97
C THR A 516 18.73 -13.56 5.58
N PRO A 517 17.63 -14.28 5.82
CA PRO A 517 17.27 -15.46 5.04
C PRO A 517 17.52 -15.31 3.53
N ALA A 518 18.03 -16.36 2.90
CA ALA A 518 18.18 -16.46 1.45
C ALA A 518 16.82 -16.58 0.76
N ALA A 519 16.82 -16.40 -0.56
CA ALA A 519 15.63 -16.49 -1.39
C ALA A 519 15.05 -17.92 -1.42
N THR A 520 14.04 -18.15 -0.59
CA THR A 520 13.24 -19.39 -0.58
C THR A 520 11.79 -19.02 -0.30
N PRO A 521 10.81 -19.85 -0.65
CA PRO A 521 9.41 -19.60 -0.29
C PRO A 521 9.15 -19.79 1.21
N ALA A 522 10.16 -20.18 2.01
CA ALA A 522 9.97 -20.47 3.43
C ALA A 522 9.70 -19.19 4.22
N VAL A 523 8.70 -19.25 5.08
CA VAL A 523 8.38 -18.20 6.05
C VAL A 523 8.59 -18.77 7.44
N THR A 524 9.24 -17.99 8.31
CA THR A 524 9.62 -18.42 9.66
C THR A 524 8.42 -18.90 10.46
N SER A 525 8.65 -19.83 11.40
CA SER A 525 7.57 -20.39 12.21
C SER A 525 6.77 -19.31 12.95
N ALA A 526 7.45 -18.28 13.45
CA ALA A 526 6.81 -17.14 14.11
C ALA A 526 5.75 -16.47 13.23
N LEU A 527 6.02 -16.28 11.93
CA LEU A 527 5.07 -15.66 11.00
C LEU A 527 4.09 -16.68 10.37
N ASN A 528 4.52 -17.93 10.18
CA ASN A 528 3.70 -18.94 9.53
C ASN A 528 2.70 -19.62 10.48
N HIS A 529 3.06 -19.85 11.74
CA HIS A 529 2.26 -20.63 12.70
C HIS A 529 1.79 -19.83 13.91
N HIS A 530 2.55 -18.82 14.33
CA HIS A 530 2.38 -18.14 15.62
C HIS A 530 2.10 -16.65 15.47
N LEU A 531 1.65 -16.21 14.29
CA LEU A 531 1.35 -14.79 14.05
C LEU A 531 0.24 -14.35 15.00
N PHE A 532 0.45 -13.24 15.70
CA PHE A 532 -0.45 -12.70 16.72
C PHE A 532 -0.63 -13.55 17.99
N GLU A 533 0.16 -14.61 18.18
CA GLU A 533 0.10 -15.40 19.41
C GLU A 533 0.53 -14.57 20.62
N GLY A 534 -0.23 -14.65 21.72
CA GLY A 534 0.16 -14.03 22.98
C GLY A 534 0.03 -12.52 23.06
N ILE A 535 -0.44 -11.82 22.01
CA ILE A 535 -0.70 -10.37 22.05
C ILE A 535 -1.74 -10.02 23.11
N SER A 536 -2.79 -10.82 23.22
CA SER A 536 -3.83 -10.66 24.24
C SER A 536 -4.39 -12.01 24.66
N SER A 537 -5.07 -12.04 25.81
CA SER A 537 -5.79 -13.23 26.28
C SER A 537 -6.85 -13.76 25.30
N SER A 538 -7.30 -12.91 24.35
CA SER A 538 -8.29 -13.22 23.33
C SER A 538 -7.72 -13.40 21.92
N SER A 539 -6.41 -13.16 21.72
CA SER A 539 -5.78 -13.24 20.40
C SER A 539 -5.61 -14.69 19.98
N LYS A 540 -6.07 -15.01 18.77
CA LYS A 540 -5.85 -16.33 18.16
C LYS A 540 -4.61 -16.31 17.28
N ARG A 541 -3.85 -17.41 17.29
CA ARG A 541 -2.78 -17.67 16.31
C ARG A 541 -3.29 -17.47 14.88
N SER A 542 -2.41 -17.00 14.02
CA SER A 542 -2.65 -16.80 12.60
C SER A 542 -1.45 -17.21 11.74
N SER A 543 -1.56 -17.00 10.43
CA SER A 543 -0.53 -17.37 9.45
C SER A 543 -0.39 -16.28 8.39
N LEU A 544 0.78 -15.63 8.34
CA LEU A 544 1.07 -14.54 7.41
C LEU A 544 1.00 -14.97 5.94
N PRO A 545 1.55 -16.14 5.52
CA PRO A 545 1.40 -16.60 4.14
C PRO A 545 -0.06 -16.89 3.79
N ALA A 546 -0.80 -17.55 4.68
CA ALA A 546 -2.21 -17.87 4.44
C ALA A 546 -3.07 -16.61 4.33
N LEU A 547 -2.84 -15.61 5.19
CA LEU A 547 -3.51 -14.32 5.11
C LEU A 547 -3.14 -13.55 3.83
N SER A 548 -1.89 -13.62 3.37
CA SER A 548 -1.46 -12.95 2.14
C SER A 548 -2.12 -13.55 0.90
N ILE A 549 -2.18 -14.88 0.82
CA ILE A 549 -2.92 -15.60 -0.23
C ILE A 549 -4.41 -15.26 -0.17
N ASN A 550 -5.03 -15.35 1.01
CA ASN A 550 -6.45 -15.05 1.17
C ASN A 550 -6.79 -13.59 0.82
N ARG A 551 -5.92 -12.64 1.18
CA ARG A 551 -6.06 -11.22 0.84
C ARG A 551 -5.94 -10.97 -0.66
N ALA A 552 -4.99 -11.63 -1.33
CA ALA A 552 -4.87 -11.53 -2.79
C ALA A 552 -6.14 -12.05 -3.50
N ARG A 553 -6.71 -13.17 -3.03
CA ARG A 553 -7.99 -13.69 -3.55
C ARG A 553 -9.17 -12.77 -3.24
N ASP A 554 -9.21 -12.15 -2.06
CA ASP A 554 -10.20 -11.12 -1.66
C ASP A 554 -10.13 -9.87 -2.56
N HIS A 555 -8.93 -9.49 -2.97
CA HIS A 555 -8.68 -8.36 -3.86
C HIS A 555 -8.85 -8.71 -5.34
N GLY A 556 -9.27 -9.94 -5.67
CA GLY A 556 -9.41 -10.39 -7.06
C GLY A 556 -8.10 -10.32 -7.84
N ILE A 557 -6.97 -10.62 -7.21
CA ILE A 557 -5.66 -10.61 -7.87
C ILE A 557 -5.56 -11.83 -8.82
N PRO A 558 -5.25 -11.62 -10.12
CA PRO A 558 -4.97 -12.67 -11.08
C PRO A 558 -3.85 -13.64 -10.67
N SER A 559 -3.74 -14.75 -11.40
CA SER A 559 -2.71 -15.75 -11.15
C SER A 559 -1.29 -15.21 -11.32
N TYR A 560 -0.34 -15.80 -10.59
CA TYR A 560 1.08 -15.54 -10.74
C TYR A 560 1.54 -15.63 -12.21
N ASN A 561 1.05 -16.62 -12.97
CA ASN A 561 1.46 -16.82 -14.36
C ASN A 561 1.10 -15.65 -15.28
N LYS A 562 0.00 -14.94 -15.01
CA LYS A 562 -0.37 -13.72 -15.74
C LYS A 562 0.58 -12.57 -15.45
N TYR A 563 1.10 -12.47 -14.22
CA TYR A 563 2.09 -11.47 -13.85
C TYR A 563 3.48 -11.75 -14.40
N ARG A 564 3.86 -13.02 -14.51
CA ARG A 564 5.06 -13.43 -15.25
C ARG A 564 5.01 -12.93 -16.69
N GLU A 565 3.91 -13.20 -17.39
CA GLU A 565 3.69 -12.75 -18.76
C GLU A 565 3.66 -11.22 -18.87
N PHE A 566 2.97 -10.53 -17.96
CA PHE A 566 3.00 -9.06 -17.87
C PHE A 566 4.42 -8.50 -17.72
N CYS A 567 5.30 -9.22 -17.00
CA CYS A 567 6.70 -8.86 -16.80
C CYS A 567 7.65 -9.40 -17.87
N GLY A 568 7.14 -9.96 -18.97
CA GLY A 568 7.94 -10.42 -20.10
C GLY A 568 8.52 -11.84 -19.96
N LEU A 569 8.16 -12.58 -18.92
CA LEU A 569 8.51 -14.00 -18.79
C LEU A 569 7.53 -14.87 -19.61
N LEU A 570 8.00 -16.01 -20.10
CA LEU A 570 7.15 -16.94 -20.86
C LEU A 570 6.08 -17.57 -19.98
N ARG A 571 4.82 -17.49 -20.41
CA ARG A 571 3.69 -18.15 -19.76
C ARG A 571 3.93 -19.66 -19.65
N ALA A 572 3.80 -20.21 -18.45
CA ALA A 572 4.03 -21.63 -18.19
C ALA A 572 2.73 -22.45 -18.28
N ASN A 573 2.70 -23.47 -19.13
CA ASN A 573 1.61 -24.45 -19.22
C ASN A 573 1.83 -25.65 -18.31
N THR A 574 3.08 -25.93 -17.94
CA THR A 574 3.44 -26.97 -16.96
C THR A 574 4.37 -26.38 -15.90
N PHE A 575 4.45 -27.02 -14.72
CA PHE A 575 5.29 -26.53 -13.64
C PHE A 575 6.79 -26.53 -14.00
N GLU A 576 7.24 -27.44 -14.86
CA GLU A 576 8.62 -27.53 -15.36
C GLU A 576 9.06 -26.33 -16.21
N GLN A 577 8.09 -25.56 -16.71
CA GLN A 577 8.32 -24.34 -17.49
C GLN A 577 8.54 -23.10 -16.60
N LEU A 578 8.36 -23.22 -15.28
CA LEU A 578 8.67 -22.16 -14.29
C LEU A 578 10.18 -22.13 -14.01
N LYS A 579 10.99 -21.70 -14.99
CA LYS A 579 12.47 -21.77 -14.94
C LYS A 579 13.10 -20.93 -13.84
N GLU A 580 12.44 -19.87 -13.43
CA GLU A 580 12.84 -18.99 -12.34
C GLU A 580 12.56 -19.57 -10.94
N ILE A 581 11.86 -20.71 -10.85
CA ILE A 581 11.56 -21.39 -9.59
C ILE A 581 12.39 -22.69 -9.52
N PRO A 582 13.08 -23.01 -8.40
CA PRO A 582 13.86 -24.25 -8.29
C PRO A 582 12.99 -25.50 -8.41
N LEU A 583 13.54 -26.58 -8.99
CA LEU A 583 12.81 -27.84 -9.24
C LEU A 583 12.15 -28.43 -7.98
N GLU A 584 12.82 -28.34 -6.82
CA GLU A 584 12.26 -28.77 -5.54
C GLU A 584 10.97 -28.01 -5.21
N ILE A 585 10.97 -26.70 -5.41
CA ILE A 585 9.81 -25.85 -5.13
C ILE A 585 8.71 -26.06 -6.18
N GLN A 586 9.05 -26.24 -7.45
CA GLN A 586 8.09 -26.65 -8.48
C GLN A 586 7.35 -27.93 -8.08
N ASN A 587 8.09 -28.93 -7.56
CA ASN A 587 7.49 -30.18 -7.11
C ASN A 587 6.58 -29.99 -5.90
N ARG A 588 6.91 -29.09 -4.97
CA ARG A 588 6.02 -28.73 -3.85
C ARG A 588 4.75 -28.04 -4.34
N LEU A 589 4.85 -27.13 -5.31
CA LEU A 589 3.70 -26.46 -5.92
C LEU A 589 2.75 -27.46 -6.58
N LYS A 590 3.27 -28.45 -7.30
CA LYS A 590 2.47 -29.56 -7.89
C LYS A 590 1.66 -30.35 -6.87
N THR A 591 2.11 -30.42 -5.61
CA THR A 591 1.37 -31.16 -4.57
C THR A 591 0.10 -30.44 -4.10
N VAL A 592 -0.04 -29.14 -4.40
CA VAL A 592 -1.15 -28.31 -3.90
C VAL A 592 -1.94 -27.60 -5.00
N TYR A 593 -1.30 -27.16 -6.07
CA TYR A 593 -1.97 -26.56 -7.22
C TYR A 593 -2.08 -27.58 -8.35
N LYS A 594 -3.20 -27.55 -9.07
CA LYS A 594 -3.43 -28.43 -10.21
C LYS A 594 -2.76 -27.92 -11.49
N SER A 595 -2.73 -26.61 -11.66
CA SER A 595 -2.11 -25.93 -12.79
C SER A 595 -1.20 -24.78 -12.34
N PRO A 596 -0.12 -24.45 -13.08
CA PRO A 596 0.62 -23.20 -12.88
C PRO A 596 -0.29 -21.95 -12.93
N GLU A 597 -1.42 -22.04 -13.64
CA GLU A 597 -2.42 -20.97 -13.73
C GLU A 597 -3.21 -20.74 -12.44
N ASP A 598 -3.12 -21.64 -11.47
CA ASP A 598 -3.84 -21.52 -10.21
C ASP A 598 -3.00 -20.84 -9.12
N ILE A 599 -1.66 -20.75 -9.33
CA ILE A 599 -0.71 -20.24 -8.34
C ILE A 599 -1.08 -18.81 -7.96
N ASP A 600 -1.27 -18.58 -6.66
CA ASP A 600 -1.53 -17.26 -6.12
C ASP A 600 -0.28 -16.39 -6.21
N LEU A 601 -0.45 -15.10 -6.52
CA LEU A 601 0.66 -14.17 -6.78
C LEU A 601 1.75 -14.24 -5.70
N PHE A 602 1.39 -14.04 -4.42
CA PHE A 602 2.36 -14.11 -3.31
C PHE A 602 3.19 -15.39 -3.32
N THR A 603 2.54 -16.55 -3.49
CA THR A 603 3.22 -17.86 -3.46
C THR A 603 4.18 -18.02 -4.63
N GLY A 604 3.79 -17.57 -5.83
CA GLY A 604 4.68 -17.57 -6.99
C GLY A 604 5.89 -16.67 -6.77
N LEU A 605 5.66 -15.41 -6.37
CA LEU A 605 6.73 -14.41 -6.21
C LEU A 605 7.81 -14.80 -5.20
N VAL A 606 7.44 -15.38 -4.04
CA VAL A 606 8.44 -15.81 -3.04
C VAL A 606 9.14 -17.12 -3.41
N SER A 607 8.64 -17.82 -4.43
CA SER A 607 9.25 -19.06 -4.94
C SER A 607 10.32 -18.81 -6.00
N GLU A 608 10.38 -17.60 -6.55
CA GLU A 608 11.38 -17.19 -7.54
C GLU A 608 12.77 -17.04 -6.92
N VAL A 609 13.80 -17.35 -7.71
CA VAL A 609 15.19 -17.00 -7.41
C VAL A 609 15.49 -15.60 -7.94
N PRO A 610 16.10 -14.69 -7.14
CA PRO A 610 16.56 -13.41 -7.62
C PRO A 610 17.60 -13.52 -8.74
N GLU A 611 17.56 -12.59 -9.69
CA GLU A 611 18.57 -12.48 -10.74
C GLU A 611 19.74 -11.61 -10.25
N GLY A 612 20.97 -12.08 -10.42
CA GLY A 612 22.17 -11.35 -10.01
C GLY A 612 22.17 -11.02 -8.52
N GLU A 613 22.41 -9.75 -8.17
CA GLU A 613 22.46 -9.26 -6.79
C GLU A 613 21.12 -8.71 -6.28
N ALA A 614 20.03 -8.89 -7.03
CA ALA A 614 18.71 -8.40 -6.64
C ALA A 614 18.20 -9.08 -5.36
N PHE A 615 17.47 -8.33 -4.54
CA PHE A 615 16.84 -8.87 -3.34
C PHE A 615 15.59 -9.72 -3.64
N LEU A 616 14.94 -9.51 -4.79
CA LEU A 616 13.68 -10.15 -5.14
C LEU A 616 13.76 -10.89 -6.48
N GLY A 617 12.88 -11.86 -6.67
CA GLY A 617 12.69 -12.53 -7.95
C GLY A 617 12.24 -11.59 -9.07
N PRO A 618 12.45 -11.98 -10.35
CA PRO A 618 12.25 -11.12 -11.51
C PRO A 618 10.83 -10.53 -11.60
N THR A 619 9.78 -11.29 -11.29
CA THR A 619 8.40 -10.79 -11.42
C THR A 619 8.09 -9.78 -10.30
N ALA A 620 8.54 -10.04 -9.07
CA ALA A 620 8.35 -9.09 -7.97
C ALA A 620 9.13 -7.80 -8.22
N ALA A 621 10.38 -7.92 -8.67
CA ALA A 621 11.25 -6.79 -9.02
C ALA A 621 10.64 -5.94 -10.15
N CYS A 622 10.07 -6.57 -11.18
CA CYS A 622 9.35 -5.87 -12.26
C CYS A 622 8.14 -5.06 -11.74
N ILE A 623 7.26 -5.67 -10.94
CA ILE A 623 6.07 -4.99 -10.39
C ILE A 623 6.47 -3.79 -9.54
N ILE A 624 7.49 -3.97 -8.69
CA ILE A 624 8.01 -2.94 -7.79
C ILE A 624 8.68 -1.82 -8.60
N GLY A 625 9.60 -2.16 -9.51
CA GLY A 625 10.30 -1.19 -10.34
C GLY A 625 9.33 -0.33 -11.16
N LYS A 626 8.27 -0.94 -11.71
CA LYS A 626 7.22 -0.19 -12.40
C LYS A 626 6.44 0.74 -11.46
N GLN A 627 6.10 0.30 -10.25
CA GLN A 627 5.43 1.17 -9.28
C GLN A 627 6.30 2.38 -8.91
N PHE A 628 7.58 2.18 -8.60
CA PHE A 628 8.49 3.28 -8.27
C PHE A 628 8.78 4.19 -9.46
N LYS A 629 8.77 3.67 -10.70
CA LYS A 629 8.78 4.52 -11.89
C LYS A 629 7.57 5.45 -11.90
N ASP A 630 6.37 4.92 -11.67
CA ASP A 630 5.16 5.74 -11.66
C ASP A 630 5.20 6.79 -10.52
N LEU A 631 5.83 6.47 -9.38
CA LEU A 631 6.03 7.42 -8.28
C LEU A 631 7.08 8.50 -8.58
N LYS A 632 8.17 8.18 -9.28
CA LYS A 632 9.19 9.16 -9.68
C LYS A 632 8.67 10.13 -10.74
N PHE A 633 8.13 9.57 -11.83
CA PHE A 633 7.73 10.35 -13.00
C PHE A 633 6.38 11.04 -12.80
N GLY A 634 5.52 10.53 -11.92
CA GLY A 634 4.20 11.12 -11.62
C GLY A 634 4.20 12.12 -10.46
N ASP A 635 5.33 12.33 -9.78
CA ASP A 635 5.43 13.21 -8.61
C ASP A 635 5.95 14.60 -8.99
N ARG A 636 5.07 15.59 -8.94
CA ARG A 636 5.41 17.00 -9.21
C ARG A 636 6.49 17.52 -8.26
N PHE A 637 6.55 16.97 -7.04
CA PHE A 637 7.46 17.39 -6.00
C PHE A 637 8.67 16.44 -5.85
N TYR A 638 8.91 15.53 -6.80
CA TYR A 638 10.11 14.68 -6.80
C TYR A 638 11.36 15.53 -6.60
N TYR A 639 12.26 15.13 -5.70
CA TYR A 639 13.28 16.02 -5.18
C TYR A 639 14.26 16.58 -6.24
N GLU A 640 14.47 15.86 -7.34
CA GLU A 640 15.33 16.32 -8.46
C GLU A 640 14.58 17.19 -9.49
N ASN A 641 13.26 17.39 -9.35
CA ASN A 641 12.45 18.01 -10.40
C ASN A 641 12.88 19.46 -10.69
N GLY A 642 13.25 19.75 -11.95
CA GLY A 642 13.69 21.06 -12.41
C GLY A 642 12.61 21.92 -13.06
N ALA A 643 11.35 21.47 -13.08
CA ALA A 643 10.27 22.25 -13.70
C ALA A 643 10.06 23.59 -12.94
N PRO A 644 10.02 24.76 -13.61
CA PRO A 644 9.96 26.07 -12.94
C PRO A 644 8.80 26.24 -11.96
N SER A 645 7.65 25.61 -12.21
CA SER A 645 6.47 25.65 -11.33
C SER A 645 6.59 24.76 -10.08
N SER A 646 7.63 23.95 -9.98
CA SER A 646 7.72 22.84 -9.03
C SER A 646 9.14 22.58 -8.52
N MET A 647 10.11 23.43 -8.86
CA MET A 647 11.54 23.26 -8.54
C MET A 647 11.75 23.41 -7.03
N PRO A 648 12.11 22.32 -6.30
CA PRO A 648 12.19 22.37 -4.84
C PRO A 648 13.53 22.93 -4.35
N PHE A 649 14.60 22.75 -5.14
CA PHE A 649 15.98 23.06 -4.76
C PHE A 649 16.77 23.68 -5.92
N THR A 650 17.77 24.48 -5.57
CA THR A 650 18.82 24.88 -6.51
C THR A 650 19.75 23.69 -6.83
N LEU A 651 20.54 23.78 -7.90
CA LEU A 651 21.45 22.69 -8.28
C LEU A 651 22.47 22.38 -7.18
N ASN A 652 23.07 23.41 -6.56
CA ASN A 652 24.02 23.21 -5.45
C ASN A 652 23.36 22.50 -4.25
N GLN A 653 22.13 22.87 -3.90
CA GLN A 653 21.37 22.19 -2.84
C GLN A 653 21.09 20.74 -3.22
N LEU A 654 20.76 20.48 -4.49
CA LEU A 654 20.50 19.14 -4.99
C LEU A 654 21.76 18.27 -4.98
N ASP A 655 22.91 18.81 -5.39
CA ASP A 655 24.20 18.11 -5.37
C ASP A 655 24.61 17.77 -3.93
N SER A 656 24.37 18.67 -2.98
CA SER A 656 24.56 18.39 -1.55
C SER A 656 23.64 17.26 -1.03
N ILE A 657 22.38 17.21 -1.49
CA ILE A 657 21.45 16.10 -1.16
C ILE A 657 21.93 14.77 -1.74
N ARG A 658 22.55 14.77 -2.93
CA ARG A 658 23.06 13.56 -3.59
C ARG A 658 24.24 12.90 -2.87
N GLU A 659 24.88 13.61 -1.95
CA GLU A 659 25.94 13.06 -1.09
C GLU A 659 25.39 12.35 0.16
N VAL A 660 24.10 12.54 0.48
CA VAL A 660 23.49 11.96 1.66
C VAL A 660 23.32 10.45 1.48
N THR A 661 23.84 9.70 2.45
CA THR A 661 23.72 8.24 2.48
C THR A 661 22.90 7.77 3.68
N MET A 662 22.33 6.56 3.59
CA MET A 662 21.68 5.94 4.75
C MET A 662 22.65 5.77 5.92
N ALA A 663 23.93 5.50 5.65
CA ALA A 663 24.97 5.43 6.66
C ALA A 663 25.16 6.77 7.40
N ARG A 664 25.13 7.90 6.67
CA ARG A 664 25.18 9.24 7.25
C ARG A 664 23.96 9.54 8.12
N ILE A 665 22.76 9.21 7.65
CA ILE A 665 21.52 9.40 8.44
C ILE A 665 21.59 8.63 9.76
N LEU A 666 22.09 7.40 9.75
CA LEU A 666 22.27 6.62 10.98
C LEU A 666 23.32 7.26 11.91
N CYS A 667 24.47 7.68 11.39
CA CYS A 667 25.52 8.34 12.18
C CYS A 667 25.07 9.70 12.76
N ASP A 668 24.24 10.48 12.07
CA ASP A 668 23.78 11.80 12.56
C ASP A 668 22.74 11.71 13.67
N ASN A 669 22.05 10.58 13.77
CA ASN A 669 20.85 10.43 14.58
C ASN A 669 20.93 9.31 15.62
N THR A 670 22.12 8.72 15.79
CA THR A 670 22.41 7.66 16.77
C THR A 670 23.83 7.83 17.36
N GLU A 671 24.20 7.00 18.33
CA GLU A 671 25.51 7.00 19.00
C GLU A 671 26.61 6.25 18.23
N LEU A 672 26.33 5.82 17.00
CA LEU A 672 27.31 5.13 16.18
C LEU A 672 28.52 6.03 15.90
N ASN A 673 29.71 5.50 16.18
CA ASN A 673 30.97 6.13 15.80
C ASN A 673 31.52 5.58 14.47
N SER A 674 31.09 4.38 14.09
CA SER A 674 31.51 3.71 12.86
C SER A 674 30.42 2.79 12.34
N ILE A 675 30.30 2.70 11.02
CA ILE A 675 29.29 1.89 10.33
C ILE A 675 29.84 1.41 8.99
N GLN A 676 29.30 0.31 8.44
CA GLN A 676 29.57 -0.06 7.05
C GLN A 676 29.04 1.01 6.07
N GLN A 677 29.74 1.21 4.94
CA GLN A 677 29.37 2.22 3.93
C GLN A 677 27.96 2.03 3.36
N TYR A 678 27.53 0.77 3.14
CA TYR A 678 26.23 0.41 2.60
C TYR A 678 25.42 -0.38 3.64
N PRO A 679 24.50 0.28 4.39
CA PRO A 679 23.76 -0.33 5.49
C PRO A 679 22.85 -1.49 5.09
N PHE A 680 22.42 -1.57 3.82
CA PHE A 680 21.57 -2.64 3.28
C PHE A 680 22.29 -3.98 3.09
N PHE A 681 23.61 -3.99 3.27
CA PHE A 681 24.43 -5.20 3.31
C PHE A 681 25.13 -5.30 4.65
N VAL A 682 25.47 -6.53 5.04
CA VAL A 682 26.38 -6.71 6.18
C VAL A 682 27.79 -6.25 5.81
N SER A 683 28.58 -5.85 6.81
CA SER A 683 29.96 -5.39 6.62
C SER A 683 30.84 -6.44 5.91
N ASN A 684 31.63 -6.01 4.92
CA ASN A 684 32.59 -6.82 4.19
C ASN A 684 33.92 -6.07 4.03
N THR A 685 35.05 -6.70 4.34
CA THR A 685 36.37 -6.02 4.33
C THR A 685 36.85 -5.59 2.95
N GLN A 686 36.31 -6.16 1.86
CA GLN A 686 36.74 -5.87 0.50
C GLN A 686 35.93 -4.75 -0.17
N TRP A 687 34.61 -4.73 0.02
CA TRP A 687 33.70 -3.84 -0.74
C TRP A 687 32.68 -3.08 0.12
N ASN A 688 32.48 -3.45 1.39
CA ASN A 688 31.59 -2.73 2.31
C ASN A 688 32.23 -2.58 3.70
N PRO A 689 33.41 -1.92 3.78
CA PRO A 689 34.17 -1.84 5.02
C PRO A 689 33.43 -0.97 6.05
N VAL A 690 33.71 -1.23 7.32
CA VAL A 690 33.30 -0.34 8.41
C VAL A 690 34.19 0.89 8.41
N VAL A 691 33.59 2.07 8.29
CA VAL A 691 34.26 3.37 8.25
C VAL A 691 33.85 4.24 9.44
N GLN A 692 34.66 5.23 9.77
CA GLN A 692 34.33 6.20 10.83
C GLN A 692 33.23 7.14 10.35
N CYS A 693 32.25 7.43 11.19
CA CYS A 693 31.15 8.33 10.86
C CYS A 693 31.64 9.75 10.49
N SER A 694 32.81 10.18 10.98
CA SER A 694 33.43 11.46 10.61
C SER A 694 33.93 11.53 9.16
N THR A 695 34.08 10.38 8.49
CA THR A 695 34.56 10.31 7.09
C THR A 695 33.43 10.29 6.07
N LEU A 696 32.18 10.11 6.52
CA LEU A 696 31.01 10.12 5.65
C LEU A 696 30.63 11.56 5.29
N PRO A 697 30.30 11.87 4.02
CA PRO A 697 29.84 13.19 3.60
C PRO A 697 28.66 13.68 4.44
N GLN A 698 28.59 14.99 4.66
CA GLN A 698 27.50 15.64 5.40
C GLN A 698 26.77 16.60 4.48
N LEU A 699 25.44 16.65 4.62
CA LEU A 699 24.63 17.65 3.94
C LEU A 699 25.08 19.06 4.34
N ASP A 700 25.49 19.86 3.36
CA ASP A 700 25.82 21.27 3.55
C ASP A 700 24.56 22.14 3.71
N THR A 701 24.10 22.25 4.95
CA THR A 701 22.95 23.10 5.30
C THR A 701 23.19 24.59 5.05
N ALA A 702 24.43 25.07 4.87
CA ALA A 702 24.72 26.48 4.62
C ALA A 702 24.10 26.97 3.30
N LEU A 703 23.86 26.07 2.35
CA LEU A 703 23.20 26.32 1.07
C LEU A 703 21.71 26.73 1.21
N TRP A 704 21.11 26.60 2.40
CA TRP A 704 19.75 27.06 2.70
C TRP A 704 19.69 28.43 3.40
N ARG A 705 20.83 29.13 3.51
CA ARG A 705 20.85 30.50 4.05
C ARG A 705 20.18 31.47 3.07
N GLU A 706 19.12 32.14 3.51
CA GLU A 706 18.57 33.28 2.76
C GLU A 706 19.44 34.51 2.96
N GLN A 707 19.83 35.15 1.85
CA GLN A 707 20.47 36.45 1.94
C GLN A 707 19.45 37.47 2.46
N PRO A 708 19.85 38.41 3.34
CA PRO A 708 18.97 39.51 3.71
C PRO A 708 18.58 40.24 2.43
N SER A 709 17.29 40.35 2.14
CA SER A 709 16.83 41.26 1.10
C SER A 709 17.35 42.65 1.46
N LEU A 710 18.19 43.22 0.60
CA LEU A 710 18.50 44.64 0.64
C LEU A 710 17.16 45.34 0.41
N SER A 711 16.54 45.82 1.49
CA SER A 711 15.38 46.68 1.42
C SER A 711 15.80 47.93 0.65
N SER A 712 15.38 48.03 -0.61
CA SER A 712 15.41 49.26 -1.39
C SER A 712 14.34 50.21 -0.91
#